data_AF-A0A093YIM2-F1
#
_entry.id   AF-A0A093YIM2-F1
#
_cell.length_a   1.000
_cell.length_b   1.000
_cell.length_c   1.000
_cell.angle_alpha   90.00
_cell.angle_beta   90.00
_cell.angle_gamma   90.00
#
_symmetry.space_group_name_H-M   'P 1'
#
loop_
_entity.id
_entity.type
_entity.pdbx_description
1 polymer ?
#
loop_
_entity_poly.entity_id
_entity_poly.type
_entity_poly.pdbx_seq_one_letter_code
_entity_poly.pdbx_strand_id
1 'polypeptide(L)'
;MDGSNGSFKLRVFSALLVAAQCITGVASAPPKHGTQDYSHKFSSVAITGGGYITGIVAHPTEKHLMYTRTDIGSTYRWSERKQQWVPLTDFIAPENVNWMGTESIALDPHHPNRLYLAQGRYVTDPEPAAFFVSDDQGASFDVYEAPFPMGANDLGRNNGERLAVNPFNSDELWFGTRTEGLWKSTDRAKTWKNVTNYPDAAGDGIGILFVVFDPKNKGTIYVGANVPNGLYYTKDNGATWHPIPGQPSAWDPELLEEGHEPASTAPLPMRAVLASNGVLYVTFADFPGPYAINYGIFMKYNTKTQIWTDITPGATNTYPAPFKPQSWPPGGFCGISVDSKDPDTFVVVSLDRDPGPALDSMYYSHDGGKTYKDVSQLSTPEGSGGYWGHPISQAKLKDHTPVPWLSFNWNSQWGGYGAPSPVVGLAKFGWWMSSVLIYPWDSNHVMYGTGATIWATDELNKVDKNKAPNWYIQAQGIEETAVLALMSPTKGGANLFSGVGDIMGMRHVDLTVPQPMYEKPVFSNCDDLDYAGQNPDVVVRVGSSGISYPDGCGSGLYSKDNGINWTMFGQCPPGVGNQTHLAGTIAVDASGKSFVWGSLPTEAPYNETGPASTQDYGKTWVIPKGLTAFTSNVAADNVQAKTFYVVNEGIFYISKDGGVSYKSSPASKTGLPADAGAVPVTSFDKAGEIWLPLGKSGLWHSTNFGSSWSRIGPKGLVATYFTLGKSAPGRLPADAGAVPVTSFDKAGEIWLPLGKSGLWHSTNFGSSWSRIGPKGLVATYFTLGKSAPGRSNPALFLWGKISAGGPTALFRSDDAGVTWARVNDDTHQYGGASIIQGDPRVYGRVYIGMFGRGIVYADIAGHGGKNVPGTIGI
;
A
#
# COMPACT_ATOMS: atom_id res chain seq x y z
N MET A 1 -23.21 -8.87 -61.66
CA MET A 1 -23.31 -10.16 -60.93
C MET A 1 -22.73 -9.93 -59.53
N ASP A 2 -23.29 -9.06 -58.70
CA ASP A 2 -24.67 -9.00 -58.14
C ASP A 2 -24.76 -9.94 -56.92
N GLY A 3 -25.17 -9.50 -55.72
CA GLY A 3 -25.41 -8.15 -55.18
C GLY A 3 -25.20 -8.23 -53.66
N SER A 4 -25.51 -7.28 -52.78
CA SER A 4 -26.12 -5.94 -52.82
C SER A 4 -26.43 -5.61 -51.35
N ASN A 5 -26.12 -4.42 -50.84
CA ASN A 5 -26.48 -4.05 -49.46
C ASN A 5 -28.00 -4.04 -49.25
N GLY A 6 -28.49 -4.40 -48.05
CA GLY A 6 -29.91 -4.37 -47.72
C GLY A 6 -30.20 -4.24 -46.23
N SER A 7 -30.45 -3.02 -45.75
CA SER A 7 -30.80 -2.73 -44.35
C SER A 7 -32.25 -2.28 -44.20
N PHE A 8 -33.01 -2.95 -43.33
CA PHE A 8 -34.35 -2.54 -42.86
C PHE A 8 -34.46 -2.85 -41.36
N LYS A 9 -34.52 -1.85 -40.47
CA LYS A 9 -35.72 -1.05 -40.12
C LYS A 9 -36.87 -1.90 -39.58
N LEU A 10 -36.82 -2.20 -38.28
CA LEU A 10 -37.99 -2.66 -37.52
C LEU A 10 -39.01 -1.51 -37.38
N ARG A 11 -40.29 -1.78 -37.58
CA ARG A 11 -41.36 -0.77 -37.50
C ARG A 11 -41.88 -0.65 -36.06
N VAL A 12 -41.99 0.58 -35.55
CA VAL A 12 -42.82 0.88 -34.38
C VAL A 12 -44.28 0.81 -34.80
N PHE A 13 -45.09 0.02 -34.08
CA PHE A 13 -46.55 0.05 -34.15
C PHE A 13 -47.11 0.40 -32.78
N SER A 14 -47.60 1.63 -32.63
CA SER A 14 -48.35 2.05 -31.44
C SER A 14 -49.79 1.53 -31.55
N ALA A 15 -50.17 0.65 -30.63
CA ALA A 15 -51.56 0.22 -30.46
C ALA A 15 -52.03 0.58 -29.05
N LEU A 16 -52.99 1.50 -28.94
CA LEU A 16 -53.74 1.67 -27.70
C LEU A 16 -54.64 0.44 -27.52
N LEU A 17 -54.57 -0.19 -26.34
CA LEU A 17 -55.60 -1.13 -25.89
C LEU A 17 -56.12 -0.68 -24.53
N VAL A 18 -57.44 -0.68 -24.37
CA VAL A 18 -58.10 -0.20 -23.16
C VAL A 18 -57.91 -1.19 -22.02
N ALA A 19 -57.42 -0.72 -20.88
CA ALA A 19 -57.19 -1.54 -19.70
C ALA A 19 -58.50 -1.88 -18.98
N ALA A 20 -59.08 -3.06 -19.27
CA ALA A 20 -60.09 -3.66 -18.41
C ALA A 20 -59.41 -4.23 -17.14
N GLN A 21 -59.85 -3.79 -15.96
CA GLN A 21 -59.31 -4.27 -14.69
C GLN A 21 -59.83 -5.67 -14.36
N CYS A 22 -59.14 -6.71 -14.81
CA CYS A 22 -59.23 -8.04 -14.21
C CYS A 22 -58.21 -8.15 -13.08
N ILE A 23 -58.67 -8.29 -11.83
CA ILE A 23 -57.80 -8.58 -10.69
C ILE A 23 -57.43 -10.07 -10.73
N THR A 24 -56.55 -10.44 -11.66
CA THR A 24 -55.81 -11.70 -11.59
C THR A 24 -54.76 -11.55 -10.50
N GLY A 25 -54.94 -12.25 -9.38
CA GLY A 25 -53.93 -12.29 -8.32
C GLY A 25 -52.61 -12.78 -8.88
N VAL A 26 -51.61 -11.89 -8.97
CA VAL A 26 -50.27 -12.26 -9.40
C VAL A 26 -49.67 -13.12 -8.30
N ALA A 27 -49.73 -14.44 -8.49
CA ALA A 27 -48.94 -15.37 -7.70
C ALA A 27 -47.47 -14.94 -7.81
N SER A 28 -46.87 -14.55 -6.69
CA SER A 28 -45.45 -14.23 -6.64
C SER A 28 -44.67 -15.44 -7.13
N ALA A 29 -43.83 -15.24 -8.15
CA ALA A 29 -42.92 -16.28 -8.60
C ALA A 29 -42.08 -16.72 -7.38
N PRO A 30 -41.90 -18.04 -7.15
CA PRO A 30 -41.14 -18.51 -6.00
C PRO A 30 -39.73 -17.90 -6.03
N PRO A 31 -39.17 -17.51 -4.88
CA PRO A 31 -37.89 -16.81 -4.83
C PRO A 31 -36.82 -17.65 -5.52
N LYS A 32 -36.09 -17.06 -6.47
CA LYS A 32 -35.07 -17.77 -7.25
C LYS A 32 -34.12 -18.52 -6.30
N HIS A 33 -34.00 -19.83 -6.50
CA HIS A 33 -33.37 -20.75 -5.54
C HIS A 33 -31.83 -20.84 -5.71
N GLY A 34 -31.17 -19.69 -5.84
CA GLY A 34 -29.72 -19.60 -5.84
C GLY A 34 -29.20 -18.18 -5.64
N THR A 35 -27.88 -18.03 -5.53
CA THR A 35 -27.18 -16.74 -5.53
C THR A 35 -27.59 -15.89 -6.72
N GLN A 36 -27.92 -14.61 -6.48
CA GLN A 36 -28.23 -13.68 -7.56
C GLN A 36 -26.95 -13.03 -8.08
N ASP A 37 -26.79 -13.05 -9.40
CA ASP A 37 -25.78 -12.26 -10.09
C ASP A 37 -26.18 -10.77 -10.12
N TYR A 38 -25.20 -9.89 -9.89
CA TYR A 38 -25.37 -8.45 -9.83
C TYR A 38 -24.12 -7.77 -10.40
N SER A 39 -24.31 -6.65 -11.11
CA SER A 39 -23.22 -5.68 -11.26
C SER A 39 -22.83 -5.11 -9.90
N HIS A 40 -21.54 -5.03 -9.63
CA HIS A 40 -21.01 -4.38 -8.43
C HIS A 40 -20.40 -3.03 -8.78
N LYS A 41 -20.39 -2.11 -7.82
CA LYS A 41 -19.60 -0.88 -7.86
C LYS A 41 -18.38 -1.09 -6.96
N PHE A 42 -17.20 -1.01 -7.54
CA PHE A 42 -15.95 -0.90 -6.80
C PHE A 42 -15.69 0.55 -6.41
N SER A 43 -15.14 0.77 -5.23
CA SER A 43 -14.75 2.09 -4.71
C SER A 43 -13.65 1.91 -3.68
N SER A 44 -12.67 2.80 -3.65
CA SER A 44 -11.73 2.83 -2.53
C SER A 44 -12.42 3.29 -1.25
N VAL A 45 -11.97 2.78 -0.10
CA VAL A 45 -12.11 3.49 1.17
C VAL A 45 -11.13 4.65 1.11
N ALA A 46 -11.61 5.88 1.26
CA ALA A 46 -10.80 7.08 1.06
C ALA A 46 -9.70 7.21 2.14
N ILE A 47 -8.44 7.11 1.72
CA ILE A 47 -7.26 7.52 2.51
C ILE A 47 -6.55 8.67 1.77
N THR A 48 -6.50 8.64 0.43
CA THR A 48 -5.93 9.67 -0.45
C THR A 48 -4.40 9.76 -0.35
N GLY A 49 -3.72 8.83 -1.02
CA GLY A 49 -2.27 8.62 -0.99
C GLY A 49 -1.89 7.47 -0.06
N GLY A 50 -1.00 7.74 0.90
CA GLY A 50 -0.51 6.79 1.89
C GLY A 50 0.60 5.85 1.40
N GLY A 51 1.37 6.26 0.39
CA GLY A 51 2.53 5.55 -0.16
C GLY A 51 3.45 6.49 -0.95
N TYR A 52 4.47 5.94 -1.63
CA TYR A 52 5.57 6.74 -2.19
C TYR A 52 5.44 7.01 -3.69
N ILE A 53 5.20 8.28 -4.00
CA ILE A 53 5.12 8.83 -5.36
C ILE A 53 6.53 9.00 -5.95
N THR A 54 7.00 8.03 -6.74
CA THR A 54 8.39 7.96 -7.25
C THR A 54 8.66 8.79 -8.52
N GLY A 55 7.63 9.15 -9.29
CA GLY A 55 7.79 9.97 -10.50
C GLY A 55 6.47 10.50 -11.04
N ILE A 56 6.45 11.78 -11.45
CA ILE A 56 5.30 12.46 -12.08
C ILE A 56 5.74 12.95 -13.46
N VAL A 57 4.99 12.61 -14.51
CA VAL A 57 5.34 12.89 -15.92
C VAL A 57 4.15 13.49 -16.66
N ALA A 58 4.35 14.60 -17.37
CA ALA A 58 3.33 15.23 -18.21
C ALA A 58 3.66 15.17 -19.69
N HIS A 59 2.63 15.14 -20.54
CA HIS A 59 2.81 15.13 -21.99
C HIS A 59 3.29 16.51 -22.49
N PRO A 60 4.36 16.58 -23.30
CA PRO A 60 4.91 17.87 -23.76
C PRO A 60 4.01 18.58 -24.78
N THR A 61 3.08 17.87 -25.42
CA THR A 61 2.26 18.36 -26.54
C THR A 61 0.75 18.12 -26.37
N GLU A 62 0.29 17.57 -25.24
CA GLU A 62 -1.14 17.37 -24.94
C GLU A 62 -1.51 17.93 -23.56
N LYS A 63 -2.68 18.58 -23.44
CA LYS A 63 -3.06 19.32 -22.23
C LYS A 63 -3.85 18.46 -21.25
N HIS A 64 -3.51 18.57 -19.97
CA HIS A 64 -4.01 17.80 -18.83
C HIS A 64 -3.66 16.30 -18.88
N LEU A 65 -2.85 15.86 -19.84
CA LEU A 65 -2.34 14.50 -19.90
C LEU A 65 -1.10 14.37 -19.00
N MET A 66 -1.33 13.85 -17.80
CA MET A 66 -0.29 13.62 -16.79
C MET A 66 -0.42 12.22 -16.20
N TYR A 67 0.71 11.63 -15.83
CA TYR A 67 0.81 10.32 -15.22
C TYR A 67 1.68 10.38 -13.96
N THR A 68 1.46 9.45 -13.03
CA THR A 68 2.34 9.24 -11.88
C THR A 68 2.60 7.76 -11.68
N ARG A 69 3.84 7.44 -11.31
CA ARG A 69 4.29 6.11 -10.87
C ARG A 69 4.55 6.11 -9.37
N THR A 70 4.42 4.94 -8.76
CA THR A 70 4.66 4.69 -7.35
C THR A 70 5.40 3.35 -7.19
N ASP A 71 5.99 3.07 -6.03
CA ASP A 71 6.93 1.96 -5.88
C ASP A 71 6.28 0.57 -5.74
N ILE A 72 5.19 0.48 -4.98
CA ILE A 72 4.37 -0.73 -4.87
C ILE A 72 3.00 -0.60 -5.55
N GLY A 73 2.56 0.60 -5.90
CA GLY A 73 1.21 0.88 -6.40
C GLY A 73 1.09 1.15 -7.90
N SER A 74 -0.16 1.08 -8.37
CA SER A 74 -0.53 1.24 -9.79
C SER A 74 0.06 2.53 -10.40
N THR A 75 0.35 2.50 -11.69
CA THR A 75 0.45 3.75 -12.45
C THR A 75 -0.91 4.44 -12.46
N TYR A 76 -0.97 5.77 -12.29
CA TYR A 76 -2.22 6.54 -12.42
C TYR A 76 -2.12 7.59 -13.53
N ARG A 77 -3.25 7.93 -14.17
CA ARG A 77 -3.42 9.08 -15.09
C ARG A 77 -4.30 10.15 -14.45
N TRP A 78 -3.96 11.43 -14.63
CA TRP A 78 -4.80 12.55 -14.23
C TRP A 78 -6.06 12.65 -15.10
N SER A 79 -7.22 12.84 -14.48
CA SER A 79 -8.51 12.96 -15.15
C SER A 79 -9.14 14.30 -14.84
N GLU A 80 -8.83 15.31 -15.67
CA GLU A 80 -9.31 16.70 -15.53
C GLU A 80 -10.83 16.79 -15.31
N ARG A 81 -11.61 16.01 -16.07
CA ARG A 81 -13.08 15.95 -15.96
C ARG A 81 -13.57 15.53 -14.57
N LYS A 82 -12.77 14.76 -13.83
CA LYS A 82 -13.09 14.23 -12.50
C LYS A 82 -12.31 14.91 -11.37
N GLN A 83 -11.30 15.74 -11.68
CA GLN A 83 -10.32 16.29 -10.73
C GLN A 83 -9.67 15.20 -9.84
N GLN A 84 -9.35 14.04 -10.43
CA GLN A 84 -8.73 12.92 -9.72
C GLN A 84 -7.72 12.18 -10.61
N TRP A 85 -6.82 11.46 -9.96
CA TRP A 85 -6.07 10.36 -10.55
C TRP A 85 -6.96 9.13 -10.77
N VAL A 86 -6.65 8.37 -11.80
CA VAL A 86 -7.34 7.12 -12.18
C VAL A 86 -6.28 6.02 -12.34
N PRO A 87 -6.35 4.93 -11.56
CA PRO A 87 -5.41 3.81 -11.69
C PRO A 87 -5.55 3.15 -13.06
N LEU A 88 -4.43 2.68 -13.61
CA LEU A 88 -4.35 2.09 -14.94
C LEU A 88 -4.07 0.58 -14.90
N THR A 89 -3.47 0.07 -13.82
CA THR A 89 -3.00 -1.32 -13.72
C THR A 89 -3.80 -2.19 -12.74
N ASP A 90 -4.99 -1.74 -12.33
CA ASP A 90 -5.92 -2.52 -11.48
C ASP A 90 -6.38 -3.85 -12.11
N PHE A 91 -6.06 -4.13 -13.39
CA PHE A 91 -6.27 -5.42 -14.06
C PHE A 91 -5.21 -6.49 -13.72
N ILE A 92 -4.09 -6.14 -13.06
CA ILE A 92 -3.02 -7.09 -12.75
C ILE A 92 -3.53 -8.19 -11.81
N ALA A 93 -3.39 -9.44 -12.24
CA ALA A 93 -3.81 -10.63 -11.51
C ALA A 93 -2.88 -10.96 -10.32
N PRO A 94 -3.35 -11.69 -9.29
CA PRO A 94 -2.55 -12.06 -8.11
C PRO A 94 -1.25 -12.81 -8.44
N GLU A 95 -1.29 -13.68 -9.45
CA GLU A 95 -0.11 -14.38 -9.97
C GLU A 95 1.00 -13.43 -10.48
N ASN A 96 0.67 -12.20 -10.86
CA ASN A 96 1.60 -11.23 -11.45
C ASN A 96 1.80 -10.00 -10.53
N VAL A 97 1.62 -10.14 -9.22
CA VAL A 97 1.66 -9.03 -8.24
C VAL A 97 2.96 -8.23 -8.24
N ASN A 98 4.08 -8.82 -8.71
CA ASN A 98 5.34 -8.10 -8.92
C ASN A 98 5.18 -6.91 -9.90
N TRP A 99 4.32 -7.03 -10.92
CA TRP A 99 4.07 -5.97 -11.90
C TRP A 99 3.26 -4.78 -11.36
N MET A 100 2.80 -4.82 -10.11
CA MET A 100 2.04 -3.70 -9.52
C MET A 100 2.88 -2.45 -9.29
N GLY A 101 4.21 -2.55 -9.16
CA GLY A 101 5.11 -1.42 -8.99
C GLY A 101 5.71 -0.94 -10.31
N THR A 102 5.65 0.37 -10.57
CA THR A 102 6.08 0.97 -11.84
C THR A 102 7.46 1.62 -11.72
N GLU A 103 8.46 1.04 -12.39
CA GLU A 103 9.84 1.54 -12.40
C GLU A 103 9.98 2.85 -13.19
N SER A 104 9.33 2.94 -14.36
CA SER A 104 9.47 4.12 -15.22
C SER A 104 8.32 4.29 -16.21
N ILE A 105 8.03 5.54 -16.59
CA ILE A 105 7.00 5.94 -17.57
C ILE A 105 7.66 6.64 -18.74
N ALA A 106 7.33 6.24 -19.97
CA ALA A 106 7.69 6.97 -21.18
C ALA A 106 6.47 7.34 -22.04
N LEU A 107 6.54 8.52 -22.65
CA LEU A 107 5.51 9.11 -23.49
C LEU A 107 6.07 9.40 -24.89
N ASP A 108 5.24 9.26 -25.92
CA ASP A 108 5.63 9.51 -27.31
C ASP A 108 5.27 10.97 -27.69
N PRO A 109 6.23 11.90 -27.82
CA PRO A 109 5.94 13.33 -27.95
C PRO A 109 5.15 13.70 -29.22
N HIS A 110 5.06 12.78 -30.18
CA HIS A 110 4.31 12.94 -31.44
C HIS A 110 2.98 12.16 -31.47
N HIS A 111 2.71 11.31 -30.49
CA HIS A 111 1.53 10.45 -30.43
C HIS A 111 0.95 10.41 -29.00
N PRO A 112 0.17 11.43 -28.57
CA PRO A 112 -0.26 11.59 -27.18
C PRO A 112 -1.16 10.49 -26.60
N ASN A 113 -1.62 9.53 -27.41
CA ASN A 113 -2.32 8.36 -26.90
C ASN A 113 -1.38 7.21 -26.51
N ARG A 114 -0.10 7.28 -26.86
CA ARG A 114 0.88 6.25 -26.52
C ARG A 114 1.41 6.43 -25.11
N LEU A 115 1.49 5.31 -24.41
CA LEU A 115 2.00 5.20 -23.05
C LEU A 115 2.80 3.90 -22.96
N TYR A 116 4.01 4.00 -22.41
CA TYR A 116 4.89 2.86 -22.18
C TYR A 116 5.25 2.82 -20.70
N LEU A 117 5.05 1.67 -20.06
CA LEU A 117 5.31 1.47 -18.62
C LEU A 117 6.28 0.31 -18.42
N ALA A 118 7.28 0.51 -17.56
CA ALA A 118 8.16 -0.55 -17.06
C ALA A 118 7.65 -1.02 -15.69
N GLN A 119 7.30 -2.31 -15.55
CA GLN A 119 6.61 -2.89 -14.40
C GLN A 119 7.40 -4.05 -13.76
N GLY A 120 7.57 -4.00 -12.45
CA GLY A 120 8.29 -5.00 -11.65
C GLY A 120 8.89 -4.37 -10.40
N ARG A 121 8.52 -4.85 -9.20
CA ARG A 121 8.92 -4.28 -7.90
C ARG A 121 10.35 -4.59 -7.49
N TYR A 122 10.86 -5.80 -7.76
CA TYR A 122 12.14 -6.25 -7.21
C TYR A 122 13.01 -6.98 -8.23
N VAL A 123 14.30 -6.67 -8.27
CA VAL A 123 15.27 -7.39 -9.12
C VAL A 123 15.58 -8.82 -8.65
N THR A 124 15.07 -9.20 -7.49
CA THR A 124 15.23 -10.53 -6.86
C THR A 124 14.01 -11.44 -7.04
N ASP A 125 12.94 -10.94 -7.68
CA ASP A 125 11.75 -11.75 -7.97
C ASP A 125 12.05 -12.77 -9.09
N PRO A 126 11.68 -14.06 -8.94
CA PRO A 126 11.92 -15.07 -9.95
C PRO A 126 11.02 -14.98 -11.19
N GLU A 127 9.88 -14.28 -11.12
CA GLU A 127 8.97 -14.12 -12.26
C GLU A 127 9.37 -12.88 -13.10
N PRO A 128 9.33 -12.95 -14.46
CA PRO A 128 9.79 -11.87 -15.32
C PRO A 128 9.13 -10.52 -15.04
N ALA A 129 9.90 -9.43 -15.14
CA ALA A 129 9.34 -8.08 -15.24
C ALA A 129 8.63 -7.88 -16.59
N ALA A 130 7.89 -6.78 -16.77
CA ALA A 130 7.09 -6.55 -17.98
C ALA A 130 7.11 -5.11 -18.49
N PHE A 131 6.95 -4.95 -19.81
CA PHE A 131 6.60 -3.71 -20.47
C PHE A 131 5.11 -3.71 -20.84
N PHE A 132 4.37 -2.69 -20.40
CA PHE A 132 2.98 -2.47 -20.83
C PHE A 132 2.95 -1.35 -21.87
N VAL A 133 2.23 -1.57 -22.98
CA VAL A 133 2.23 -0.69 -24.16
C VAL A 133 0.79 -0.34 -24.53
N SER A 134 0.45 0.95 -24.51
CA SER A 134 -0.88 1.49 -24.81
C SER A 134 -0.88 2.33 -26.10
N ASP A 135 -2.00 2.36 -26.82
CA ASP A 135 -2.34 3.36 -27.85
C ASP A 135 -3.61 4.18 -27.50
N ASP A 136 -4.06 4.14 -26.23
CA ASP A 136 -5.31 4.78 -25.76
C ASP A 136 -5.19 5.51 -24.39
N GLN A 137 -3.97 5.92 -24.03
CA GLN A 137 -3.61 6.54 -22.73
C GLN A 137 -3.80 5.61 -21.52
N GLY A 138 -3.58 4.30 -21.70
CA GLY A 138 -3.65 3.29 -20.65
C GLY A 138 -5.07 2.92 -20.23
N ALA A 139 -6.03 2.96 -21.16
CA ALA A 139 -7.32 2.29 -20.98
C ALA A 139 -7.26 0.80 -21.41
N SER A 140 -6.29 0.43 -22.25
CA SER A 140 -5.91 -0.94 -22.56
C SER A 140 -4.40 -1.03 -22.84
N PHE A 141 -3.82 -2.23 -22.70
CA PHE A 141 -2.39 -2.47 -22.90
C PHE A 141 -2.13 -3.80 -23.60
N ASP A 142 -1.21 -3.80 -24.58
CA ASP A 142 -0.39 -4.97 -24.88
C ASP A 142 0.64 -5.16 -23.75
N VAL A 143 0.97 -6.41 -23.43
CA VAL A 143 1.96 -6.76 -22.40
C VAL A 143 3.05 -7.62 -23.01
N TYR A 144 4.31 -7.26 -22.74
CA TYR A 144 5.50 -7.96 -23.21
C TYR A 144 6.42 -8.26 -22.03
N GLU A 145 6.87 -9.51 -21.87
CA GLU A 145 7.86 -9.89 -20.86
C GLU A 145 9.20 -9.16 -21.14
N ALA A 146 9.80 -8.59 -20.10
CA ALA A 146 11.11 -7.96 -20.19
C ALA A 146 12.22 -9.03 -20.13
N PRO A 147 13.27 -8.94 -20.96
CA PRO A 147 14.36 -9.92 -20.96
C PRO A 147 15.38 -9.71 -19.82
N PHE A 148 15.09 -8.81 -18.88
CA PHE A 148 15.91 -8.38 -17.75
C PHE A 148 14.99 -7.98 -16.57
N PRO A 149 15.47 -8.01 -15.32
CA PRO A 149 14.68 -7.65 -14.15
C PRO A 149 14.47 -6.12 -14.01
N MET A 150 13.49 -5.75 -13.18
CA MET A 150 13.14 -4.37 -12.79
C MET A 150 12.91 -4.30 -11.27
N GLY A 151 13.07 -3.12 -10.69
CA GLY A 151 13.11 -2.90 -9.24
C GLY A 151 12.40 -1.62 -8.81
N ALA A 152 11.12 -1.48 -9.15
CA ALA A 152 10.31 -0.30 -8.82
C ALA A 152 10.25 0.01 -7.31
N ASN A 153 10.47 -0.97 -6.43
CA ASN A 153 10.55 -0.84 -4.98
C ASN A 153 11.96 -1.08 -4.40
N ASP A 154 12.99 -1.24 -5.24
CA ASP A 154 14.39 -1.30 -4.80
C ASP A 154 14.96 0.10 -4.49
N LEU A 155 16.22 0.17 -4.05
CA LEU A 155 16.95 1.45 -3.89
C LEU A 155 17.07 2.20 -5.23
N GLY A 156 17.24 3.52 -5.18
CA GLY A 156 17.37 4.36 -6.38
C GLY A 156 16.08 4.55 -7.20
N ARG A 157 14.93 4.01 -6.77
CA ARG A 157 13.62 4.17 -7.44
C ARG A 157 13.11 5.62 -7.52
N ASN A 158 13.63 6.47 -6.63
CA ASN A 158 13.50 7.93 -6.61
C ASN A 158 14.13 8.62 -7.83
N ASN A 159 15.05 7.95 -8.55
CA ASN A 159 15.68 8.49 -9.74
C ASN A 159 14.85 8.15 -10.99
N GLY A 160 15.18 8.74 -12.14
CA GLY A 160 14.45 8.50 -13.40
C GLY A 160 14.41 9.70 -14.36
N GLU A 161 13.88 9.54 -15.57
CA GLU A 161 13.21 8.33 -16.08
C GLU A 161 14.16 7.40 -16.86
N ARG A 162 14.09 6.09 -16.54
CA ARG A 162 14.91 5.03 -17.15
C ARG A 162 14.47 4.70 -18.58
N LEU A 163 13.16 4.81 -18.86
CA LEU A 163 12.55 4.52 -20.15
C LEU A 163 12.37 5.81 -20.96
N ALA A 164 12.74 5.82 -22.24
CA ALA A 164 12.57 6.97 -23.13
C ALA A 164 12.23 6.57 -24.57
N VAL A 165 11.33 7.33 -25.22
CA VAL A 165 11.01 7.21 -26.66
C VAL A 165 11.95 8.12 -27.46
N ASN A 166 12.44 7.66 -28.62
CA ASN A 166 13.23 8.49 -29.52
C ASN A 166 12.33 9.53 -30.22
N PRO A 167 12.50 10.86 -30.00
CA PRO A 167 11.66 11.88 -30.63
C PRO A 167 11.81 11.95 -32.16
N PHE A 168 12.83 11.31 -32.75
CA PHE A 168 12.99 11.21 -34.21
C PHE A 168 12.58 9.85 -34.79
N ASN A 169 12.05 8.95 -33.96
CA ASN A 169 11.68 7.59 -34.33
C ASN A 169 10.73 6.99 -33.26
N SER A 170 9.44 7.28 -33.35
CA SER A 170 8.41 6.90 -32.37
C SER A 170 8.21 5.38 -32.14
N ASP A 171 8.87 4.51 -32.90
CA ASP A 171 8.89 3.06 -32.67
C ASP A 171 10.16 2.57 -31.93
N GLU A 172 11.15 3.45 -31.73
CA GLU A 172 12.39 3.18 -31.00
C GLU A 172 12.30 3.68 -29.55
N LEU A 173 12.63 2.79 -28.62
CA LEU A 173 12.68 3.07 -27.19
C LEU A 173 14.00 2.60 -26.60
N TRP A 174 14.43 3.28 -25.56
CA TRP A 174 15.67 2.98 -24.83
C TRP A 174 15.35 2.83 -23.35
N PHE A 175 16.01 1.87 -22.69
CA PHE A 175 15.81 1.57 -21.28
C PHE A 175 17.14 1.35 -20.57
N GLY A 176 17.38 2.12 -19.51
CA GLY A 176 18.46 1.88 -18.55
C GLY A 176 18.05 0.82 -17.54
N THR A 177 18.66 -0.37 -17.57
CA THR A 177 18.36 -1.44 -16.61
C THR A 177 19.12 -1.28 -15.29
N ARG A 178 18.76 -2.08 -14.29
CA ARG A 178 19.43 -2.16 -12.98
C ARG A 178 20.67 -3.05 -12.95
N THR A 179 20.75 -4.03 -13.84
CA THR A 179 21.69 -5.16 -13.75
C THR A 179 22.42 -5.46 -15.07
N GLU A 180 21.86 -5.05 -16.21
CA GLU A 180 22.28 -5.51 -17.55
C GLU A 180 22.60 -4.35 -18.51
N GLY A 181 22.88 -3.16 -17.96
CA GLY A 181 23.24 -1.97 -18.73
C GLY A 181 22.12 -1.40 -19.59
N LEU A 182 22.46 -0.92 -20.78
CA LEU A 182 21.59 -0.12 -21.64
C LEU A 182 20.98 -0.98 -22.75
N TRP A 183 19.66 -0.90 -22.94
CA TRP A 183 18.93 -1.67 -23.95
C TRP A 183 18.11 -0.78 -24.89
N LYS A 184 17.91 -1.25 -26.12
CA LYS A 184 17.11 -0.60 -27.17
C LYS A 184 16.06 -1.54 -27.76
N SER A 185 14.82 -1.05 -27.87
CA SER A 185 13.75 -1.59 -28.71
C SER A 185 13.66 -0.82 -30.03
N THR A 186 13.24 -1.47 -31.11
CA THR A 186 12.93 -0.81 -32.40
C THR A 186 11.54 -1.20 -32.94
N ASP A 187 10.68 -1.71 -32.06
CA ASP A 187 9.37 -2.28 -32.37
C ASP A 187 8.36 -1.99 -31.25
N ARG A 188 8.45 -0.80 -30.63
CA ARG A 188 7.56 -0.32 -29.57
C ARG A 188 7.57 -1.16 -28.28
N ALA A 189 8.76 -1.39 -27.74
CA ALA A 189 9.05 -2.12 -26.50
C ALA A 189 8.74 -3.63 -26.53
N LYS A 190 8.49 -4.19 -27.71
CA LYS A 190 8.13 -5.61 -27.90
C LYS A 190 9.33 -6.54 -27.93
N THR A 191 10.46 -6.13 -28.52
CA THR A 191 11.74 -6.84 -28.42
C THR A 191 12.89 -5.88 -28.13
N TRP A 192 13.82 -6.32 -27.30
CA TRP A 192 14.93 -5.50 -26.82
C TRP A 192 16.28 -6.11 -27.21
N LYS A 193 17.26 -5.25 -27.49
CA LYS A 193 18.66 -5.62 -27.78
C LYS A 193 19.59 -4.80 -26.90
N ASN A 194 20.57 -5.47 -26.31
CA ASN A 194 21.59 -4.82 -25.48
C ASN A 194 22.49 -3.91 -26.33
N VAL A 195 22.84 -2.74 -25.79
CA VAL A 195 23.75 -1.77 -26.38
C VAL A 195 25.17 -2.11 -25.89
N THR A 196 25.73 -3.20 -26.43
CA THR A 196 26.94 -3.88 -25.91
C THR A 196 28.24 -3.07 -26.00
N ASN A 197 28.18 -1.84 -26.50
CA ASN A 197 29.28 -0.87 -26.58
C ASN A 197 29.14 0.28 -25.56
N TYR A 198 28.12 0.25 -24.69
CA TYR A 198 27.98 1.22 -23.60
C TYR A 198 29.09 0.99 -22.53
N PRO A 199 29.80 2.04 -22.05
CA PRO A 199 31.10 1.81 -21.40
C PRO A 199 31.07 1.23 -19.98
N ASP A 200 30.07 1.59 -19.17
CA ASP A 200 29.88 1.05 -17.82
C ASP A 200 28.38 0.88 -17.53
N ALA A 201 27.95 -0.36 -17.32
CA ALA A 201 26.57 -0.72 -17.06
C ALA A 201 26.07 -0.37 -15.64
N ALA A 202 26.98 -0.11 -14.69
CA ALA A 202 26.69 0.02 -13.26
C ALA A 202 25.78 -1.11 -12.71
N GLY A 203 25.97 -2.36 -13.16
CA GLY A 203 25.05 -3.48 -12.92
C GLY A 203 25.02 -4.04 -11.49
N ASP A 204 24.84 -3.17 -10.49
CA ASP A 204 24.87 -3.42 -9.05
C ASP A 204 23.46 -3.64 -8.43
N GLY A 205 22.39 -3.51 -9.23
CA GLY A 205 21.00 -3.49 -8.77
C GLY A 205 20.37 -2.08 -8.80
N ILE A 206 21.17 -1.04 -8.99
CA ILE A 206 20.76 0.35 -9.21
C ILE A 206 20.89 0.72 -10.70
N GLY A 207 22.04 0.45 -11.32
CA GLY A 207 22.22 0.54 -12.77
C GLY A 207 22.10 1.94 -13.40
N ILE A 208 21.52 1.96 -14.59
CA ILE A 208 21.36 3.17 -15.42
C ILE A 208 20.05 3.86 -15.03
N LEU A 209 20.19 5.03 -14.40
CA LEU A 209 19.12 5.76 -13.73
C LEU A 209 18.25 6.57 -14.68
N PHE A 210 18.80 7.10 -15.78
CA PHE A 210 18.03 7.86 -16.76
C PHE A 210 18.58 7.80 -18.19
N VAL A 211 17.67 7.98 -19.16
CA VAL A 211 18.00 8.16 -20.59
C VAL A 211 17.29 9.42 -21.11
N VAL A 212 18.06 10.38 -21.63
CA VAL A 212 17.55 11.69 -22.10
C VAL A 212 17.96 11.92 -23.55
N PHE A 213 17.00 11.85 -24.47
CA PHE A 213 17.19 12.28 -25.85
C PHE A 213 17.30 13.80 -25.96
N ASP A 214 18.12 14.29 -26.89
CA ASP A 214 18.04 15.68 -27.34
C ASP A 214 16.92 15.81 -28.39
N PRO A 215 15.81 16.55 -28.13
CA PRO A 215 14.69 16.67 -29.07
C PRO A 215 14.98 17.59 -30.27
N LYS A 216 16.19 18.17 -30.37
CA LYS A 216 16.61 19.06 -31.45
C LYS A 216 17.77 18.48 -32.28
N ASN A 217 18.61 17.62 -31.69
CA ASN A 217 19.80 17.05 -32.33
C ASN A 217 19.71 15.53 -32.50
N LYS A 218 19.15 15.07 -33.63
CA LYS A 218 18.98 13.63 -33.93
C LYS A 218 20.27 12.84 -33.74
N GLY A 219 20.18 11.73 -32.99
CA GLY A 219 21.30 10.88 -32.62
C GLY A 219 22.04 11.28 -31.35
N THR A 220 21.73 12.45 -30.77
CA THR A 220 22.28 12.87 -29.46
C THR A 220 21.40 12.33 -28.32
N ILE A 221 22.04 11.58 -27.41
CA ILE A 221 21.41 10.99 -26.24
C ILE A 221 22.38 11.13 -25.06
N TYR A 222 21.87 11.50 -23.90
CA TYR A 222 22.58 11.56 -22.62
C TYR A 222 22.07 10.44 -21.71
N VAL A 223 22.97 9.79 -20.98
CA VAL A 223 22.68 8.64 -20.13
C VAL A 223 23.42 8.81 -18.80
N GLY A 224 22.75 8.50 -17.69
CA GLY A 224 23.33 8.57 -16.34
C GLY A 224 23.26 7.22 -15.63
N ALA A 225 24.40 6.75 -15.14
CA ALA A 225 24.55 5.52 -14.37
C ALA A 225 24.94 5.82 -12.91
N ASN A 226 24.55 4.94 -11.98
CA ASN A 226 24.79 5.07 -10.54
C ASN A 226 26.26 4.79 -10.14
N VAL A 227 27.22 5.49 -10.75
CA VAL A 227 28.66 5.34 -10.46
C VAL A 227 29.36 6.70 -10.52
N PRO A 228 30.49 6.88 -9.80
CA PRO A 228 31.41 8.00 -9.99
C PRO A 228 31.77 8.18 -11.47
N ASN A 229 31.57 9.38 -12.03
CA ASN A 229 31.73 9.70 -13.46
C ASN A 229 30.73 8.99 -14.41
N GLY A 230 29.58 8.54 -13.91
CA GLY A 230 28.58 7.77 -14.65
C GLY A 230 27.77 8.51 -15.73
N LEU A 231 28.11 9.75 -16.09
CA LEU A 231 27.44 10.48 -17.17
C LEU A 231 28.12 10.24 -18.52
N TYR A 232 27.35 9.72 -19.48
CA TYR A 232 27.78 9.45 -20.84
C TYR A 232 26.87 10.12 -21.88
N TYR A 233 27.40 10.32 -23.09
CA TYR A 233 26.63 10.76 -24.23
C TYR A 233 27.06 10.05 -25.52
N THR A 234 26.13 10.02 -26.48
CA THR A 234 26.37 9.68 -27.89
C THR A 234 25.93 10.85 -28.78
N LYS A 235 26.37 10.87 -30.04
CA LYS A 235 25.88 11.78 -31.10
C LYS A 235 25.47 11.05 -32.39
N ASP A 236 25.53 9.73 -32.41
CA ASP A 236 25.34 8.89 -33.60
C ASP A 236 24.30 7.77 -33.40
N ASN A 237 23.38 7.94 -32.43
CA ASN A 237 22.38 6.94 -32.00
C ASN A 237 22.99 5.72 -31.29
N GLY A 238 24.16 5.90 -30.66
CA GLY A 238 24.83 4.93 -29.80
C GLY A 238 25.80 3.99 -30.51
N ALA A 239 26.35 4.38 -31.66
CA ALA A 239 27.46 3.66 -32.29
C ALA A 239 28.80 3.99 -31.62
N THR A 240 28.99 5.23 -31.13
CA THR A 240 30.02 5.58 -30.12
C THR A 240 29.41 6.19 -28.86
N TRP A 241 30.16 6.03 -27.76
CA TRP A 241 29.87 6.59 -26.45
C TRP A 241 31.09 7.34 -25.92
N HIS A 242 30.84 8.45 -25.24
CA HIS A 242 31.87 9.29 -24.63
C HIS A 242 31.39 9.74 -23.24
N PRO A 243 32.25 9.79 -22.21
CA PRO A 243 31.89 10.42 -20.94
C PRO A 243 31.61 11.91 -21.19
N ILE A 244 30.70 12.52 -20.42
CA ILE A 244 30.50 13.97 -20.50
C ILE A 244 31.79 14.66 -20.00
N PRO A 245 32.44 15.52 -20.80
CA PRO A 245 33.69 16.17 -20.41
C PRO A 245 33.52 17.02 -19.15
N GLY A 246 34.49 16.94 -18.22
CA GLY A 246 34.55 17.78 -17.03
C GLY A 246 33.45 17.56 -15.99
N GLN A 247 32.71 16.44 -16.05
CA GLN A 247 31.75 16.06 -15.02
C GLN A 247 32.42 15.90 -13.64
N PRO A 248 31.70 16.09 -12.51
CA PRO A 248 32.28 15.99 -11.18
C PRO A 248 32.88 14.60 -10.91
N SER A 249 34.18 14.55 -10.61
CA SER A 249 34.97 13.33 -10.46
C SER A 249 35.49 13.07 -9.04
N ALA A 250 35.19 13.99 -8.11
CA ALA A 250 35.45 13.92 -6.68
C ALA A 250 34.47 14.86 -5.95
N TRP A 251 34.37 14.74 -4.62
CA TRP A 251 33.71 15.75 -3.78
C TRP A 251 34.61 16.97 -3.57
N ASP A 252 34.01 18.14 -3.37
CA ASP A 252 34.71 19.33 -2.90
C ASP A 252 34.94 19.21 -1.37
N PRO A 253 36.18 19.28 -0.87
CA PRO A 253 36.46 19.24 0.56
C PRO A 253 35.78 20.35 1.38
N GLU A 254 35.40 21.49 0.78
CA GLU A 254 34.65 22.56 1.47
C GLU A 254 33.18 22.20 1.75
N LEU A 255 32.66 21.11 1.15
CA LEU A 255 31.32 20.57 1.41
C LEU A 255 31.28 19.49 2.50
N LEU A 256 32.44 18.97 2.93
CA LEU A 256 32.52 17.83 3.85
C LEU A 256 32.60 18.27 5.31
N GLU A 257 31.86 17.59 6.19
CA GLU A 257 31.84 17.87 7.64
C GLU A 257 32.81 16.96 8.41
N GLU A 258 33.50 17.50 9.42
CA GLU A 258 34.54 16.76 10.16
C GLU A 258 33.94 15.54 10.88
N GLY A 259 34.46 14.35 10.56
CA GLY A 259 33.97 13.07 11.09
C GLY A 259 32.89 12.39 10.24
N HIS A 260 32.50 12.97 9.09
CA HIS A 260 31.43 12.46 8.24
C HIS A 260 31.89 12.23 6.79
N GLU A 261 32.18 10.97 6.46
CA GLU A 261 32.60 10.54 5.11
C GLU A 261 31.39 10.34 4.16
N PRO A 262 31.46 10.77 2.88
CA PRO A 262 30.44 10.44 1.88
C PRO A 262 30.36 8.94 1.56
N ALA A 263 29.15 8.46 1.23
CA ALA A 263 28.93 7.08 0.81
C ALA A 263 29.51 6.71 -0.58
N SER A 264 29.99 7.70 -1.35
CA SER A 264 30.63 7.52 -2.65
C SER A 264 31.90 8.37 -2.79
N THR A 265 32.86 7.95 -3.61
CA THR A 265 34.11 8.71 -3.85
C THR A 265 33.93 9.98 -4.69
N ALA A 266 32.80 10.11 -5.39
CA ALA A 266 32.40 11.30 -6.13
C ALA A 266 30.87 11.38 -6.25
N PRO A 267 30.29 12.56 -6.55
CA PRO A 267 28.85 12.73 -6.73
C PRO A 267 28.24 11.73 -7.74
N LEU A 268 27.23 10.98 -7.29
CA LEU A 268 26.43 10.07 -8.11
C LEU A 268 25.29 10.86 -8.77
N PRO A 269 25.06 10.75 -10.09
CA PRO A 269 24.00 11.48 -10.77
C PRO A 269 22.63 10.86 -10.44
N MET A 270 21.63 11.69 -10.14
CA MET A 270 20.32 11.27 -9.63
C MET A 270 19.22 11.42 -10.70
N ARG A 271 18.97 12.66 -11.14
CA ARG A 271 18.08 12.98 -12.28
C ARG A 271 18.73 14.03 -13.18
N ALA A 272 18.33 14.05 -14.45
CA ALA A 272 18.77 15.07 -15.39
C ALA A 272 17.64 15.55 -16.31
N VAL A 273 17.65 16.85 -16.64
CA VAL A 273 16.71 17.48 -17.57
C VAL A 273 17.46 18.32 -18.59
N LEU A 274 17.27 18.04 -19.88
CA LEU A 274 17.82 18.84 -20.97
C LEU A 274 16.85 19.98 -21.32
N ALA A 275 17.23 21.20 -20.93
CA ALA A 275 16.46 22.40 -21.18
C ALA A 275 16.55 22.87 -22.64
N SER A 276 15.52 23.60 -23.11
CA SER A 276 15.35 23.93 -24.53
C SER A 276 16.44 24.85 -25.12
N ASN A 277 17.26 25.50 -24.28
CA ASN A 277 18.45 26.27 -24.68
C ASN A 277 19.69 25.39 -24.97
N GLY A 278 19.69 24.11 -24.57
CA GLY A 278 20.83 23.19 -24.64
C GLY A 278 21.67 23.13 -23.35
N VAL A 279 21.11 23.50 -22.21
CA VAL A 279 21.68 23.25 -20.88
C VAL A 279 21.12 21.94 -20.33
N LEU A 280 21.98 21.05 -19.88
CA LEU A 280 21.62 19.84 -19.13
C LEU A 280 21.76 20.16 -17.64
N TYR A 281 20.65 20.20 -16.91
CA TYR A 281 20.63 20.32 -15.45
C TYR A 281 20.71 18.91 -14.84
N VAL A 282 21.55 18.69 -13.83
CA VAL A 282 21.78 17.38 -13.20
C VAL A 282 21.86 17.52 -11.68
N THR A 283 21.03 16.76 -10.98
CA THR A 283 21.07 16.60 -9.51
C THR A 283 22.00 15.44 -9.13
N PHE A 284 22.69 15.56 -8.00
CA PHE A 284 23.61 14.53 -7.50
C PHE A 284 23.45 14.27 -5.99
N ALA A 285 23.83 13.08 -5.56
CA ALA A 285 23.92 12.64 -4.17
C ALA A 285 25.16 11.76 -3.91
N ASP A 286 25.45 11.38 -2.67
CA ASP A 286 26.45 10.36 -2.32
C ASP A 286 25.91 8.93 -2.26
N PHE A 287 24.58 8.75 -2.23
CA PHE A 287 23.92 7.45 -2.18
C PHE A 287 22.70 7.41 -3.12
N PRO A 288 22.22 6.23 -3.57
CA PRO A 288 21.14 6.16 -4.56
C PRO A 288 19.78 6.69 -4.10
N GLY A 289 19.52 6.73 -2.78
CA GLY A 289 18.21 7.00 -2.20
C GLY A 289 17.26 5.79 -2.25
N PRO A 290 15.98 5.94 -1.85
CA PRO A 290 15.33 7.20 -1.48
C PRO A 290 15.70 7.72 -0.09
N TYR A 291 16.37 6.88 0.71
CA TYR A 291 16.88 7.18 2.05
C TYR A 291 18.42 6.99 2.14
N ALA A 292 19.00 7.48 3.23
CA ALA A 292 20.43 7.37 3.60
C ALA A 292 21.42 8.13 2.70
N ILE A 293 20.97 9.20 2.03
CA ILE A 293 21.84 10.22 1.44
C ILE A 293 22.32 11.18 2.52
N ASN A 294 23.61 11.54 2.47
CA ASN A 294 24.23 12.49 3.38
C ASN A 294 24.61 13.81 2.70
N TYR A 295 25.07 13.73 1.45
CA TYR A 295 25.63 14.84 0.68
C TYR A 295 25.06 14.88 -0.74
N GLY A 296 25.17 16.04 -1.39
CA GLY A 296 24.84 16.19 -2.80
C GLY A 296 25.09 17.60 -3.33
N ILE A 297 25.09 17.72 -4.66
CA ILE A 297 25.28 18.98 -5.38
C ILE A 297 24.28 19.09 -6.52
N PHE A 298 24.08 20.30 -7.02
CA PHE A 298 23.25 20.55 -8.19
C PHE A 298 24.03 21.38 -9.22
N MET A 299 24.22 20.81 -10.41
CA MET A 299 25.12 21.33 -11.43
C MET A 299 24.38 21.50 -12.76
N LYS A 300 24.88 22.40 -13.60
CA LYS A 300 24.47 22.49 -15.01
C LYS A 300 25.64 22.34 -15.96
N TYR A 301 25.37 21.72 -17.12
CA TYR A 301 26.31 21.54 -18.21
C TYR A 301 25.79 22.20 -19.49
N ASN A 302 26.54 23.13 -20.06
CA ASN A 302 26.22 23.71 -21.36
C ASN A 302 26.76 22.80 -22.47
N THR A 303 25.85 22.10 -23.15
CA THR A 303 26.19 21.09 -24.18
C THR A 303 26.95 21.64 -25.40
N LYS A 304 26.94 22.96 -25.60
CA LYS A 304 27.59 23.65 -26.73
C LYS A 304 28.99 24.15 -26.37
N THR A 305 29.17 24.72 -25.18
CA THR A 305 30.48 25.23 -24.71
C THR A 305 31.29 24.18 -23.94
N GLN A 306 30.66 23.06 -23.55
CA GLN A 306 31.22 22.01 -22.70
C GLN A 306 31.65 22.48 -21.30
N ILE A 307 31.05 23.57 -20.83
CA ILE A 307 31.32 24.16 -19.51
C ILE A 307 30.30 23.64 -18.50
N TRP A 308 30.80 23.11 -17.39
CA TRP A 308 30.03 22.87 -16.17
C TRP A 308 29.96 24.13 -15.30
N THR A 309 28.92 24.25 -14.49
CA THR A 309 28.78 25.32 -13.50
C THR A 309 28.03 24.75 -12.30
N ASP A 310 28.63 24.85 -11.13
CA ASP A 310 27.93 24.62 -9.87
C ASP A 310 26.88 25.72 -9.68
N ILE A 311 25.67 25.29 -9.34
CA ILE A 311 24.51 26.13 -9.08
C ILE A 311 23.79 25.65 -7.81
N THR A 312 24.49 24.97 -6.90
CA THR A 312 23.92 24.41 -5.67
C THR A 312 23.30 25.53 -4.80
N PRO A 313 22.04 25.39 -4.35
CA PRO A 313 21.40 26.35 -3.45
C PRO A 313 22.17 26.49 -2.12
N GLY A 314 22.61 27.72 -1.82
CA GLY A 314 23.47 28.05 -0.68
C GLY A 314 23.33 29.50 -0.20
N ALA A 315 24.15 29.87 0.78
CA ALA A 315 24.01 31.13 1.53
C ALA A 315 24.28 32.42 0.71
N THR A 316 24.87 32.30 -0.48
CA THR A 316 25.21 33.43 -1.37
C THR A 316 24.21 33.66 -2.50
N ASN A 317 23.36 32.67 -2.81
CA ASN A 317 22.44 32.70 -3.97
C ASN A 317 20.96 32.52 -3.59
N THR A 318 20.63 32.11 -2.37
CA THR A 318 19.26 31.70 -1.98
C THR A 318 18.57 32.70 -1.05
N TYR A 319 17.29 32.98 -1.29
CA TYR A 319 16.43 33.79 -0.42
C TYR A 319 15.11 33.06 -0.05
N PRO A 320 14.70 32.99 1.24
CA PRO A 320 15.49 33.30 2.42
C PRO A 320 16.79 32.50 2.47
N ALA A 321 17.78 32.98 3.24
CA ALA A 321 19.04 32.25 3.36
C ALA A 321 18.81 30.85 3.97
N PRO A 322 19.64 29.84 3.65
CA PRO A 322 19.57 28.54 4.31
C PRO A 322 19.70 28.68 5.83
N PHE A 323 18.94 27.85 6.55
CA PHE A 323 18.92 27.82 8.01
C PHE A 323 20.31 27.53 8.60
N LYS A 324 20.61 28.10 9.77
CA LYS A 324 21.86 27.85 10.51
C LYS A 324 21.63 27.76 12.02
N PRO A 325 22.30 26.81 12.72
CA PRO A 325 23.07 25.70 12.15
C PRO A 325 22.16 24.69 11.45
N GLN A 326 22.63 24.08 10.36
CA GLN A 326 22.02 22.86 9.84
C GLN A 326 22.45 21.70 10.74
N SER A 327 21.53 20.82 11.11
CA SER A 327 21.84 19.54 11.74
C SER A 327 22.18 18.48 10.69
N TRP A 328 23.13 17.62 11.03
CA TRP A 328 23.52 16.48 10.21
C TRP A 328 22.34 15.53 9.94
N PRO A 329 22.18 14.99 8.71
CA PRO A 329 22.89 15.34 7.47
C PRO A 329 22.35 16.61 6.77
N PRO A 330 23.17 17.29 5.95
CA PRO A 330 22.70 18.35 5.05
C PRO A 330 21.88 17.83 3.85
N GLY A 331 21.97 16.52 3.56
CA GLY A 331 21.26 15.85 2.48
C GLY A 331 21.87 16.11 1.10
N GLY A 332 21.27 15.50 0.08
CA GLY A 332 21.64 15.69 -1.33
C GLY A 332 20.55 16.35 -2.15
N PHE A 333 20.59 16.18 -3.47
CA PHE A 333 19.57 16.68 -4.40
C PHE A 333 19.07 15.57 -5.32
N CYS A 334 17.77 15.57 -5.65
CA CYS A 334 17.20 14.57 -6.55
C CYS A 334 16.13 15.17 -7.48
N GLY A 335 15.06 15.75 -6.92
CA GLY A 335 13.97 16.28 -7.73
C GLY A 335 14.37 17.49 -8.54
N ILE A 336 14.02 17.52 -9.83
CA ILE A 336 14.31 18.61 -10.78
C ILE A 336 13.22 18.67 -11.85
N SER A 337 12.68 19.86 -12.10
CA SER A 337 11.75 20.11 -13.22
C SER A 337 11.96 21.50 -13.80
N VAL A 338 12.20 21.58 -15.10
CA VAL A 338 12.44 22.83 -15.86
C VAL A 338 11.15 23.24 -16.57
N ASP A 339 10.83 24.54 -16.61
CA ASP A 339 9.67 25.02 -17.37
C ASP A 339 9.92 24.83 -18.87
N SER A 340 9.00 24.12 -19.52
CA SER A 340 8.94 23.99 -20.98
C SER A 340 8.92 25.34 -21.73
N LYS A 341 8.41 26.41 -21.10
CA LYS A 341 8.28 27.74 -21.70
C LYS A 341 9.52 28.62 -21.52
N ASP A 342 10.32 28.39 -20.46
CA ASP A 342 11.54 29.13 -20.18
C ASP A 342 12.64 28.18 -19.64
N PRO A 343 13.70 27.91 -20.42
CA PRO A 343 14.74 26.94 -20.06
C PRO A 343 15.71 27.43 -18.95
N ASP A 344 15.61 28.68 -18.52
CA ASP A 344 16.34 29.20 -17.35
C ASP A 344 15.46 29.23 -16.08
N THR A 345 14.19 28.81 -16.18
CA THR A 345 13.25 28.66 -15.06
C THR A 345 13.07 27.20 -14.65
N PHE A 346 13.21 26.88 -13.36
CA PHE A 346 13.05 25.51 -12.84
C PHE A 346 12.82 25.45 -11.33
N VAL A 347 12.36 24.28 -10.84
CA VAL A 347 12.42 23.88 -9.43
C VAL A 347 13.38 22.71 -9.23
N VAL A 348 14.15 22.75 -8.15
CA VAL A 348 15.03 21.66 -7.69
C VAL A 348 14.77 21.38 -6.21
N VAL A 349 14.87 20.13 -5.77
CA VAL A 349 14.51 19.71 -4.40
C VAL A 349 15.63 18.87 -3.78
N SER A 350 15.89 19.11 -2.49
CA SER A 350 16.80 18.26 -1.72
C SER A 350 16.22 16.86 -1.47
N LEU A 351 17.06 15.95 -0.98
CA LEU A 351 16.67 14.61 -0.56
C LEU A 351 17.47 14.22 0.69
N ASP A 352 16.78 13.63 1.66
CA ASP A 352 17.30 13.21 2.98
C ASP A 352 17.93 14.32 3.82
N ARG A 353 17.46 15.56 3.70
CA ARG A 353 17.69 16.56 4.76
C ARG A 353 16.72 16.32 5.93
N ASP A 354 16.90 15.20 6.60
CA ASP A 354 16.08 14.69 7.71
C ASP A 354 17.02 14.06 8.77
N PRO A 355 16.85 14.29 10.09
CA PRO A 355 15.68 14.87 10.76
C PRO A 355 15.63 16.40 10.77
N GLY A 356 16.71 17.07 10.36
CA GLY A 356 16.87 18.52 10.51
C GLY A 356 17.04 18.96 11.98
N PRO A 357 16.91 20.26 12.29
CA PRO A 357 16.57 21.35 11.37
C PRO A 357 17.77 21.83 10.53
N ALA A 358 17.60 22.37 9.34
CA ALA A 358 16.34 22.45 8.61
C ALA A 358 15.94 21.12 7.96
N LEU A 359 14.67 21.03 7.54
CA LEU A 359 14.15 19.93 6.72
C LEU A 359 14.43 20.16 5.22
N ASP A 360 14.07 19.17 4.39
CA ASP A 360 14.11 19.27 2.93
C ASP A 360 13.44 20.54 2.39
N SER A 361 14.11 21.18 1.41
CA SER A 361 13.65 22.41 0.75
C SER A 361 13.45 22.20 -0.76
N MET A 362 12.37 22.74 -1.29
CA MET A 362 12.20 23.05 -2.72
C MET A 362 12.77 24.44 -3.02
N TYR A 363 13.62 24.53 -4.02
CA TYR A 363 14.24 25.77 -4.50
C TYR A 363 13.75 26.08 -5.92
N TYR A 364 13.38 27.34 -6.17
CA TYR A 364 12.90 27.84 -7.46
C TYR A 364 13.85 28.89 -8.04
N SER A 365 14.17 28.80 -9.32
CA SER A 365 15.02 29.76 -10.03
C SER A 365 14.36 30.25 -11.32
N HIS A 366 14.76 31.45 -11.73
CA HIS A 366 14.31 32.19 -12.92
C HIS A 366 15.49 32.72 -13.76
N ASP A 367 16.73 32.37 -13.42
CA ASP A 367 17.94 32.91 -14.04
C ASP A 367 19.00 31.85 -14.39
N GLY A 368 18.58 30.59 -14.44
CA GLY A 368 19.43 29.44 -14.69
C GLY A 368 20.24 29.00 -13.46
N GLY A 369 19.74 29.23 -12.24
CA GLY A 369 20.39 28.81 -11.00
C GLY A 369 21.49 29.74 -10.49
N LYS A 370 21.48 31.02 -10.88
CA LYS A 370 22.34 32.06 -10.28
C LYS A 370 21.74 32.56 -8.97
N THR A 371 20.41 32.61 -8.87
CA THR A 371 19.66 32.91 -7.64
C THR A 371 18.45 31.99 -7.45
N TYR A 372 18.03 31.84 -6.19
CA TYR A 372 16.95 30.96 -5.78
C TYR A 372 15.96 31.62 -4.82
N LYS A 373 14.70 31.17 -4.90
CA LYS A 373 13.72 31.25 -3.82
C LYS A 373 13.63 29.91 -3.11
N ASP A 374 13.82 29.87 -1.79
CA ASP A 374 13.47 28.69 -1.00
C ASP A 374 11.94 28.68 -0.78
N VAL A 375 11.26 27.85 -1.56
CA VAL A 375 9.81 27.74 -1.61
C VAL A 375 9.26 27.13 -0.32
N SER A 376 10.00 26.22 0.30
CA SER A 376 9.61 25.56 1.54
C SER A 376 9.68 26.53 2.72
N GLN A 377 10.74 27.33 2.81
CA GLN A 377 10.82 28.44 3.77
C GLN A 377 9.72 29.47 3.54
N LEU A 378 9.51 29.94 2.30
CA LEU A 378 8.49 30.94 1.99
C LEU A 378 7.05 30.45 2.20
N SER A 379 6.80 29.15 2.22
CA SER A 379 5.49 28.54 2.48
C SER A 379 5.24 28.23 3.96
N THR A 380 6.30 28.20 4.79
CA THR A 380 6.21 27.85 6.20
C THR A 380 5.92 29.09 7.06
N PRO A 381 5.03 29.02 8.08
CA PRO A 381 4.87 30.10 9.05
C PRO A 381 6.17 30.45 9.81
N GLU A 382 6.31 31.73 10.17
CA GLU A 382 7.44 32.23 10.96
C GLU A 382 7.54 31.52 12.32
N GLY A 383 8.77 31.33 12.82
CA GLY A 383 9.01 30.68 14.12
C GLY A 383 9.10 29.15 14.09
N SER A 384 8.98 28.51 12.92
CA SER A 384 9.10 27.05 12.72
C SER A 384 10.48 26.44 13.03
N GLY A 385 11.52 27.26 13.24
CA GLY A 385 12.83 26.79 13.71
C GLY A 385 13.59 25.86 12.75
N GLY A 386 13.34 25.96 11.44
CA GLY A 386 13.93 25.09 10.40
C GLY A 386 13.03 23.91 10.00
N TYR A 387 11.98 23.61 10.76
CA TYR A 387 11.06 22.52 10.45
C TYR A 387 9.99 23.00 9.46
N TRP A 388 10.33 23.00 8.17
CA TRP A 388 9.47 23.45 7.09
C TRP A 388 8.17 22.64 6.99
N GLY A 389 7.05 23.35 6.83
CA GLY A 389 5.73 22.73 6.92
C GLY A 389 4.57 23.60 6.48
N HIS A 390 3.60 22.95 5.85
CA HIS A 390 2.33 23.57 5.46
C HIS A 390 1.39 23.67 6.66
N PRO A 391 0.68 24.78 6.88
CA PRO A 391 -0.43 24.82 7.83
C PRO A 391 -1.41 23.69 7.54
N ILE A 392 -1.81 22.91 8.55
CA ILE A 392 -2.64 21.71 8.37
C ILE A 392 -4.01 22.01 7.72
N SER A 393 -4.48 23.26 7.81
CA SER A 393 -5.65 23.77 7.08
C SER A 393 -5.48 23.88 5.57
N GLN A 394 -4.28 23.60 5.03
CA GLN A 394 -3.97 23.41 3.62
C GLN A 394 -3.89 21.92 3.21
N ALA A 395 -3.83 20.98 4.15
CA ALA A 395 -3.87 19.54 3.88
C ALA A 395 -5.30 19.08 3.53
N LYS A 396 -5.76 19.51 2.35
CA LYS A 396 -7.10 19.30 1.80
C LYS A 396 -7.05 19.23 0.28
N LEU A 397 -8.00 18.54 -0.32
CA LEU A 397 -8.19 18.52 -1.77
C LEU A 397 -8.60 19.89 -2.32
N LYS A 398 -8.53 20.04 -3.65
CA LYS A 398 -8.92 21.27 -4.37
C LYS A 398 -10.39 21.65 -4.15
N ASP A 399 -11.26 20.67 -3.87
CA ASP A 399 -12.67 20.86 -3.47
C ASP A 399 -12.89 21.14 -1.97
N HIS A 400 -11.78 21.26 -1.21
CA HIS A 400 -11.69 21.50 0.23
C HIS A 400 -11.97 20.30 1.15
N THR A 401 -12.14 19.08 0.61
CA THR A 401 -12.19 17.85 1.43
C THR A 401 -10.87 17.67 2.21
N PRO A 402 -10.88 17.58 3.55
CA PRO A 402 -9.65 17.50 4.35
C PRO A 402 -8.97 16.13 4.22
N VAL A 403 -7.65 16.10 4.43
CA VAL A 403 -6.83 14.88 4.50
C VAL A 403 -6.13 14.84 5.87
N PRO A 404 -6.89 14.62 6.98
CA PRO A 404 -6.45 14.97 8.33
C PRO A 404 -5.31 14.11 8.89
N TRP A 405 -5.13 12.88 8.40
CA TRP A 405 -4.04 12.00 8.81
C TRP A 405 -2.65 12.51 8.41
N LEU A 406 -2.53 13.42 7.43
CA LEU A 406 -1.26 14.07 7.05
C LEU A 406 -0.67 14.99 8.14
N SER A 407 -1.41 15.24 9.22
CA SER A 407 -0.84 15.79 10.46
C SER A 407 0.11 14.82 11.17
N PHE A 408 -0.05 13.52 10.92
CA PHE A 408 0.45 12.41 11.74
C PHE A 408 0.28 12.73 13.23
N ASN A 409 -0.87 13.32 13.61
CA ASN A 409 -1.24 13.79 14.95
C ASN A 409 -0.16 14.59 15.72
N TRP A 410 0.82 15.17 15.00
CA TRP A 410 2.06 15.76 15.56
C TRP A 410 2.78 14.82 16.53
N ASN A 411 2.90 13.55 16.13
CA ASN A 411 3.50 12.49 16.92
C ASN A 411 5.01 12.69 17.13
N SER A 412 5.54 12.04 18.17
CA SER A 412 6.98 11.99 18.41
C SER A 412 7.68 11.24 17.27
N GLN A 413 8.77 11.80 16.76
CA GLN A 413 9.65 11.16 15.79
C GLN A 413 10.65 10.21 16.47
N TRP A 414 11.17 9.24 15.72
CA TRP A 414 12.29 8.39 16.14
C TRP A 414 13.19 8.04 14.95
N GLY A 415 14.32 7.37 15.19
CA GLY A 415 15.25 6.96 14.13
C GLY A 415 14.55 6.06 13.10
N GLY A 416 14.51 6.51 11.84
CA GLY A 416 13.77 5.84 10.75
C GLY A 416 12.28 6.20 10.65
N TYR A 417 11.75 7.09 11.50
CA TYR A 417 10.36 7.56 11.40
C TYR A 417 10.25 9.07 11.68
N GLY A 418 10.46 9.84 10.62
CA GLY A 418 10.41 11.31 10.63
C GLY A 418 9.07 11.92 10.17
N ALA A 419 8.07 11.13 9.77
CA ALA A 419 6.88 11.63 9.06
C ALA A 419 6.09 12.77 9.75
N PRO A 420 5.89 12.78 11.09
CA PRO A 420 5.20 13.88 11.77
C PRO A 420 6.01 15.19 11.74
N SER A 421 5.32 16.33 11.70
CA SER A 421 5.96 17.61 12.00
C SER A 421 6.16 17.76 13.51
N PRO A 422 7.33 18.23 13.98
CA PRO A 422 7.53 18.58 15.39
C PRO A 422 6.83 19.90 15.76
N VAL A 423 6.36 20.68 14.78
CA VAL A 423 5.61 21.92 14.97
C VAL A 423 4.12 21.64 14.88
N VAL A 424 3.44 21.68 16.02
CA VAL A 424 1.98 21.50 16.11
C VAL A 424 1.25 22.53 15.25
N GLY A 425 0.32 22.06 14.43
CA GLY A 425 -0.41 22.85 13.45
C GLY A 425 0.14 22.78 12.01
N LEU A 426 1.33 22.20 11.79
CA LEU A 426 1.90 21.99 10.45
C LEU A 426 1.90 20.51 10.04
N ALA A 427 1.66 20.21 8.76
CA ALA A 427 2.22 18.99 8.15
C ALA A 427 3.67 19.28 7.73
N LYS A 428 4.57 18.28 7.69
CA LYS A 428 5.90 18.49 7.04
C LYS A 428 5.69 18.94 5.60
N PHE A 429 6.55 19.83 5.08
CA PHE A 429 6.48 20.27 3.69
C PHE A 429 6.61 19.05 2.77
N GLY A 430 7.58 18.18 3.06
CA GLY A 430 7.63 16.80 2.59
C GLY A 430 8.90 16.10 3.07
N TRP A 431 9.04 14.85 2.64
CA TRP A 431 10.27 14.06 2.66
C TRP A 431 10.23 13.15 1.42
N TRP A 432 11.38 12.65 0.99
CA TRP A 432 11.54 11.88 -0.25
C TRP A 432 10.99 12.59 -1.51
N MET A 433 11.10 13.92 -1.57
CA MET A 433 10.52 14.79 -2.61
C MET A 433 11.26 14.73 -3.96
N SER A 434 11.52 13.51 -4.43
CA SER A 434 12.19 13.24 -5.70
C SER A 434 11.32 13.58 -6.91
N SER A 435 10.01 13.33 -6.82
CA SER A 435 9.07 13.57 -7.91
C SER A 435 8.54 15.01 -7.83
N VAL A 436 8.87 15.82 -8.83
CA VAL A 436 8.44 17.22 -8.94
C VAL A 436 8.18 17.56 -10.39
N LEU A 437 7.16 18.38 -10.65
CA LEU A 437 6.77 18.79 -11.99
C LEU A 437 6.30 20.25 -12.00
N ILE A 438 6.97 21.10 -12.78
CA ILE A 438 6.37 22.31 -13.36
C ILE A 438 5.51 21.85 -14.53
N TYR A 439 4.21 22.09 -14.47
CA TYR A 439 3.28 21.62 -15.49
C TYR A 439 3.48 22.40 -16.80
N PRO A 440 3.79 21.73 -17.94
CA PRO A 440 4.17 22.42 -19.18
C PRO A 440 3.18 23.51 -19.66
N TRP A 441 1.89 23.33 -19.36
CA TRP A 441 0.83 24.23 -19.82
C TRP A 441 0.56 25.42 -18.89
N ASP A 442 0.99 25.37 -17.62
CA ASP A 442 0.91 26.47 -16.68
C ASP A 442 2.11 26.45 -15.72
N SER A 443 3.01 27.42 -15.89
CA SER A 443 4.28 27.53 -15.15
C SER A 443 4.08 27.79 -13.65
N ASN A 444 2.87 28.21 -13.26
CA ASN A 444 2.49 28.45 -11.88
C ASN A 444 1.94 27.19 -11.20
N HIS A 445 1.49 26.21 -12.00
CA HIS A 445 0.99 24.93 -11.52
C HIS A 445 2.16 23.97 -11.30
N VAL A 446 2.50 23.76 -10.03
CA VAL A 446 3.61 22.89 -9.63
C VAL A 446 3.12 21.84 -8.65
N MET A 447 3.45 20.58 -8.95
CA MET A 447 3.17 19.42 -8.11
C MET A 447 4.48 18.81 -7.61
N TYR A 448 4.48 18.26 -6.41
CA TYR A 448 5.52 17.35 -5.95
C TYR A 448 4.94 16.21 -5.12
N GLY A 449 5.54 15.03 -5.27
CA GLY A 449 5.24 13.86 -4.44
C GLY A 449 6.08 13.83 -3.17
N THR A 450 5.63 13.05 -2.20
CA THR A 450 6.37 12.69 -0.98
C THR A 450 6.27 11.19 -0.75
N GLY A 451 6.92 10.66 0.29
CA GLY A 451 6.66 9.32 0.83
C GLY A 451 5.25 9.10 1.42
N ALA A 452 4.26 9.93 1.09
CA ALA A 452 2.88 9.81 1.58
C ALA A 452 1.80 10.41 0.65
N THR A 453 2.08 11.44 -0.16
CA THR A 453 1.04 12.18 -0.91
C THR A 453 1.59 12.98 -2.10
N ILE A 454 0.71 13.72 -2.80
CA ILE A 454 1.07 14.75 -3.78
C ILE A 454 0.56 16.10 -3.27
N TRP A 455 1.47 17.05 -3.06
CA TRP A 455 1.16 18.46 -2.83
C TRP A 455 1.20 19.23 -4.14
N ALA A 456 0.36 20.27 -4.26
CA ALA A 456 0.27 21.11 -5.44
C ALA A 456 -0.03 22.58 -5.10
N THR A 457 0.39 23.49 -5.97
CA THR A 457 -0.06 24.89 -6.00
C THR A 457 -0.36 25.31 -7.44
N ASP A 458 -1.18 26.35 -7.61
CA ASP A 458 -1.51 26.97 -8.92
C ASP A 458 -0.86 28.37 -9.07
N GLU A 459 -0.04 28.79 -8.11
CA GLU A 459 0.38 30.19 -7.97
C GLU A 459 1.82 30.33 -7.42
N LEU A 460 2.74 29.49 -7.92
CA LEU A 460 4.15 29.51 -7.51
C LEU A 460 4.79 30.91 -7.62
N ASN A 461 4.42 31.73 -8.63
CA ASN A 461 4.89 33.10 -8.85
C ASN A 461 4.73 34.09 -7.66
N LYS A 462 4.07 33.68 -6.57
CA LYS A 462 4.09 34.41 -5.30
C LYS A 462 5.49 34.45 -4.66
N VAL A 463 6.35 33.45 -4.90
CA VAL A 463 7.70 33.40 -4.31
C VAL A 463 8.62 34.52 -4.82
N ASP A 464 8.41 35.02 -6.05
CA ASP A 464 9.13 36.18 -6.61
C ASP A 464 8.97 37.42 -5.74
N LYS A 465 7.78 37.57 -5.18
CA LYS A 465 7.36 38.66 -4.29
C LYS A 465 7.58 38.33 -2.81
N ASN A 466 8.36 37.28 -2.52
CA ASN A 466 8.65 36.74 -1.19
C ASN A 466 7.37 36.36 -0.41
N LYS A 467 6.43 35.65 -1.05
CA LYS A 467 5.16 35.22 -0.43
C LYS A 467 4.90 33.74 -0.64
N ALA A 468 4.29 33.11 0.36
CA ALA A 468 3.73 31.77 0.29
C ALA A 468 2.72 31.64 -0.88
N PRO A 469 2.89 30.65 -1.78
CA PRO A 469 1.77 30.08 -2.53
C PRO A 469 0.75 29.45 -1.56
N ASN A 470 -0.53 29.40 -1.94
CA ASN A 470 -1.47 28.48 -1.27
C ASN A 470 -1.23 27.07 -1.81
N TRP A 471 -1.13 26.09 -0.92
CA TRP A 471 -0.99 24.68 -1.27
C TRP A 471 -2.29 23.90 -1.05
N TYR A 472 -2.41 22.79 -1.76
CA TYR A 472 -3.48 21.81 -1.61
C TYR A 472 -2.96 20.40 -1.95
N ILE A 473 -3.73 19.38 -1.60
CA ILE A 473 -3.43 17.97 -1.89
C ILE A 473 -4.02 17.60 -3.26
N GLN A 474 -3.18 17.09 -4.16
CA GLN A 474 -3.57 16.58 -5.48
C GLN A 474 -3.40 15.06 -5.57
N ALA A 475 -3.51 14.33 -4.47
CA ALA A 475 -3.51 12.86 -4.44
C ALA A 475 -4.90 12.22 -4.61
N GLN A 476 -5.96 13.00 -4.90
CA GLN A 476 -7.33 12.49 -5.02
C GLN A 476 -7.41 11.31 -6.01
N GLY A 477 -7.96 10.18 -5.57
CA GLY A 477 -8.06 8.94 -6.34
C GLY A 477 -6.80 8.04 -6.35
N ILE A 478 -5.68 8.48 -5.78
CA ILE A 478 -4.54 7.62 -5.44
C ILE A 478 -4.83 6.95 -4.10
N GLU A 479 -4.65 5.64 -4.02
CA GLU A 479 -4.71 4.89 -2.76
C GLU A 479 -3.63 3.81 -2.80
N GLU A 480 -2.66 3.90 -1.89
CA GLU A 480 -1.39 3.20 -2.04
C GLU A 480 -0.93 2.45 -0.78
N THR A 481 -1.65 2.56 0.33
CA THR A 481 -1.27 1.93 1.59
C THR A 481 -1.07 0.41 1.47
N ALA A 482 -0.13 -0.12 2.26
CA ALA A 482 0.00 -1.54 2.51
C ALA A 482 -0.93 -1.94 3.66
N VAL A 483 -1.97 -2.74 3.38
CA VAL A 483 -2.98 -3.14 4.38
C VAL A 483 -2.51 -4.37 5.15
N LEU A 484 -2.39 -4.22 6.47
CA LEU A 484 -1.92 -5.24 7.40
C LEU A 484 -3.08 -5.95 8.10
N ALA A 485 -4.09 -5.20 8.56
CA ALA A 485 -5.23 -5.73 9.31
C ALA A 485 -6.53 -4.98 8.97
N LEU A 486 -7.67 -5.69 9.00
CA LEU A 486 -9.00 -5.13 8.78
C LEU A 486 -10.01 -5.77 9.73
N MET A 487 -10.91 -4.96 10.30
CA MET A 487 -12.05 -5.45 11.10
C MET A 487 -13.30 -4.61 10.80
N SER A 488 -14.43 -5.27 10.52
CA SER A 488 -15.73 -4.60 10.37
C SER A 488 -16.63 -5.02 11.55
N PRO A 489 -16.93 -4.12 12.50
CA PRO A 489 -17.55 -4.50 13.76
C PRO A 489 -19.04 -4.77 13.58
N THR A 490 -19.59 -5.71 14.35
CA THR A 490 -21.02 -6.08 14.29
C THR A 490 -21.96 -4.95 14.74
N LYS A 491 -21.46 -4.02 15.57
CA LYS A 491 -22.15 -2.85 16.15
C LYS A 491 -21.16 -1.68 16.29
N GLY A 492 -21.58 -0.57 16.88
CA GLY A 492 -20.75 0.63 17.04
C GLY A 492 -20.83 1.59 15.84
N GLY A 493 -20.07 2.68 15.90
CA GLY A 493 -20.15 3.80 14.96
C GLY A 493 -19.19 3.75 13.77
N ALA A 494 -18.18 2.88 13.80
CA ALA A 494 -17.24 2.70 12.69
C ALA A 494 -17.78 1.71 11.64
N ASN A 495 -17.70 2.04 10.35
CA ASN A 495 -17.98 1.09 9.26
C ASN A 495 -16.83 0.08 9.11
N LEU A 496 -15.58 0.52 9.29
CA LEU A 496 -14.36 -0.31 9.24
C LEU A 496 -13.30 0.27 10.20
N PHE A 497 -12.44 -0.57 10.76
CA PHE A 497 -11.12 -0.15 11.26
C PHE A 497 -10.04 -0.84 10.42
N SER A 498 -8.91 -0.17 10.21
CA SER A 498 -7.78 -0.69 9.43
C SER A 498 -6.45 -0.50 10.16
N GLY A 499 -5.61 -1.52 10.12
CA GLY A 499 -4.17 -1.42 10.34
C GLY A 499 -3.43 -1.40 9.01
N VAL A 500 -2.52 -0.44 8.85
CA VAL A 500 -1.70 -0.25 7.63
C VAL A 500 -0.25 0.04 8.01
N GLY A 501 0.66 -0.14 7.04
CA GLY A 501 2.05 0.32 7.17
C GLY A 501 2.15 1.85 7.17
N ASP A 502 3.21 2.36 7.80
CA ASP A 502 3.73 3.75 7.84
C ASP A 502 2.82 4.83 8.44
N ILE A 503 1.51 4.78 8.14
CA ILE A 503 0.51 5.75 8.59
C ILE A 503 -0.45 5.14 9.63
N MET A 504 -0.06 4.02 10.24
CA MET A 504 -0.72 3.25 11.29
C MET A 504 -2.13 2.73 10.97
N GLY A 505 -3.12 3.60 10.80
CA GLY A 505 -4.52 3.19 10.65
C GLY A 505 -5.56 4.22 11.09
N MET A 506 -6.83 3.94 10.74
CA MET A 506 -7.96 4.85 10.93
C MET A 506 -9.24 4.12 11.37
N ARG A 507 -10.11 4.88 12.03
CA ARG A 507 -11.48 4.52 12.34
C ARG A 507 -12.40 5.08 11.26
N HIS A 508 -12.81 4.25 10.31
CA HIS A 508 -13.59 4.69 9.16
C HIS A 508 -15.07 4.83 9.50
N VAL A 509 -15.47 6.01 9.97
CA VAL A 509 -16.89 6.36 10.15
C VAL A 509 -17.59 6.65 8.82
N ASP A 510 -16.87 7.21 7.84
CA ASP A 510 -17.34 7.36 6.46
C ASP A 510 -16.27 6.83 5.50
N LEU A 511 -16.66 5.97 4.55
CA LEU A 511 -15.75 5.33 3.60
C LEU A 511 -15.35 6.24 2.43
N THR A 512 -15.93 7.45 2.32
CA THR A 512 -15.85 8.31 1.12
C THR A 512 -15.04 9.59 1.32
N VAL A 513 -14.59 9.88 2.55
CA VAL A 513 -13.70 11.01 2.87
C VAL A 513 -12.54 10.55 3.77
N PRO A 514 -11.32 11.08 3.59
CA PRO A 514 -10.17 10.72 4.41
C PRO A 514 -10.38 10.96 5.91
N GLN A 515 -9.95 9.98 6.69
CA GLN A 515 -10.18 9.91 8.14
C GLN A 515 -8.91 10.27 8.93
N PRO A 516 -9.04 10.73 10.19
CA PRO A 516 -7.88 10.93 11.05
C PRO A 516 -7.18 9.60 11.37
N MET A 517 -5.86 9.67 11.51
CA MET A 517 -5.04 8.61 12.09
C MET A 517 -5.43 8.40 13.57
N TYR A 518 -5.31 7.16 14.09
CA TYR A 518 -5.60 6.90 15.51
C TYR A 518 -4.82 7.85 16.46
N GLU A 519 -5.46 8.21 17.56
CA GLU A 519 -4.91 9.12 18.57
C GLU A 519 -3.63 8.61 19.23
N LYS A 520 -2.96 9.51 19.98
CA LYS A 520 -1.72 9.23 20.69
C LYS A 520 -1.88 8.25 21.87
N PRO A 521 -0.83 7.47 22.20
CA PRO A 521 0.39 7.25 21.42
C PRO A 521 0.18 6.32 20.22
N VAL A 522 1.23 6.22 19.40
CA VAL A 522 1.13 5.79 18.01
C VAL A 522 2.22 4.81 17.61
N PHE A 523 1.94 4.12 16.52
CA PHE A 523 2.84 3.24 15.82
C PHE A 523 3.24 3.88 14.48
N SER A 524 4.26 3.35 13.81
CA SER A 524 4.37 3.48 12.34
C SER A 524 3.42 2.50 11.66
N ASN A 525 3.54 1.21 12.01
CA ASN A 525 2.71 0.12 11.52
C ASN A 525 1.73 -0.33 12.60
N CYS A 526 0.45 -0.47 12.28
CA CYS A 526 -0.49 -1.19 13.15
C CYS A 526 -0.56 -2.65 12.70
N ASP A 527 0.13 -3.51 13.45
CA ASP A 527 0.36 -4.91 13.07
C ASP A 527 -0.92 -5.76 13.25
N ASP A 528 -1.69 -5.49 14.31
CA ASP A 528 -2.87 -6.28 14.68
C ASP A 528 -3.93 -5.46 15.46
N LEU A 529 -5.19 -5.89 15.37
CA LEU A 529 -6.36 -5.25 15.99
C LEU A 529 -7.50 -6.25 16.29
N ASP A 530 -8.09 -6.16 17.49
CA ASP A 530 -9.12 -7.08 17.99
C ASP A 530 -10.20 -6.34 18.80
N TYR A 531 -11.40 -6.93 18.95
CA TYR A 531 -12.53 -6.35 19.68
C TYR A 531 -13.27 -7.39 20.52
N ALA A 532 -13.67 -6.99 21.73
CA ALA A 532 -14.34 -7.90 22.66
C ALA A 532 -15.72 -8.31 22.13
N GLY A 533 -15.92 -9.59 21.82
CA GLY A 533 -17.13 -10.07 21.13
C GLY A 533 -18.48 -9.73 21.80
N GLN A 534 -18.54 -9.66 23.14
CA GLN A 534 -19.76 -9.24 23.86
C GLN A 534 -19.82 -7.73 24.14
N ASN A 535 -18.73 -7.00 23.88
CA ASN A 535 -18.57 -5.58 24.21
C ASN A 535 -17.75 -4.85 23.11
N PRO A 536 -18.29 -4.67 21.89
CA PRO A 536 -17.57 -4.17 20.72
C PRO A 536 -17.19 -2.67 20.77
N ASP A 537 -17.46 -2.02 21.90
CA ASP A 537 -16.90 -0.70 22.22
C ASP A 537 -15.49 -0.83 22.82
N VAL A 538 -15.10 -2.01 23.32
CA VAL A 538 -13.71 -2.33 23.70
C VAL A 538 -12.98 -2.89 22.48
N VAL A 539 -12.01 -2.11 21.99
CA VAL A 539 -11.14 -2.42 20.85
C VAL A 539 -9.68 -2.30 21.32
N VAL A 540 -8.81 -3.16 20.82
CA VAL A 540 -7.35 -3.12 21.07
C VAL A 540 -6.57 -2.99 19.76
N ARG A 541 -5.37 -2.40 19.85
CA ARG A 541 -4.41 -2.37 18.74
C ARG A 541 -2.98 -2.49 19.25
N VAL A 542 -2.12 -3.13 18.47
CA VAL A 542 -0.66 -3.24 18.73
C VAL A 542 0.13 -2.92 17.47
N GLY A 543 1.36 -2.44 17.64
CA GLY A 543 2.21 -2.05 16.52
C GLY A 543 3.56 -1.46 16.92
N SER A 544 4.46 -1.35 15.94
CA SER A 544 5.83 -0.85 16.15
C SER A 544 5.87 0.64 16.49
N SER A 545 6.43 0.99 17.65
CA SER A 545 6.66 2.37 18.11
C SER A 545 8.09 2.53 18.62
N GLY A 546 8.85 3.50 18.08
CA GLY A 546 10.25 3.75 18.49
C GLY A 546 10.40 4.63 19.73
N ILE A 547 9.31 4.93 20.43
CA ILE A 547 9.27 5.82 21.59
C ILE A 547 9.15 5.02 22.89
N SER A 548 10.00 5.35 23.87
CA SER A 548 9.79 4.96 25.26
C SER A 548 8.90 5.98 25.95
N TYR A 549 7.73 5.57 26.43
CA TYR A 549 6.79 6.44 27.16
C TYR A 549 6.92 6.16 28.68
N PRO A 550 6.99 7.20 29.54
CA PRO A 550 7.13 7.00 30.99
C PRO A 550 5.84 6.49 31.65
N ASP A 551 4.67 6.80 31.07
CA ASP A 551 3.35 6.56 31.67
C ASP A 551 2.60 5.34 31.09
N GLY A 552 3.23 4.53 30.24
CA GLY A 552 2.61 3.33 29.65
C GLY A 552 3.34 2.74 28.46
N CYS A 553 2.69 1.80 27.77
CA CYS A 553 3.25 1.13 26.59
C CYS A 553 3.01 1.92 25.29
N GLY A 554 4.10 2.26 24.60
CA GLY A 554 4.03 2.87 23.26
C GLY A 554 3.50 1.93 22.17
N SER A 555 3.70 0.62 22.32
CA SER A 555 3.46 -0.40 21.28
C SER A 555 2.08 -1.09 21.38
N GLY A 556 1.23 -0.70 22.34
CA GLY A 556 -0.07 -1.35 22.55
C GLY A 556 -1.07 -0.50 23.35
N LEU A 557 -2.28 -0.36 22.80
CA LEU A 557 -3.34 0.47 23.35
C LEU A 557 -4.71 -0.23 23.32
N TYR A 558 -5.62 0.27 24.14
CA TYR A 558 -7.03 -0.10 24.11
C TYR A 558 -7.92 1.16 24.05
N SER A 559 -9.15 0.97 23.58
CA SER A 559 -10.28 1.89 23.67
C SER A 559 -11.42 1.24 24.45
N LYS A 560 -12.38 2.05 24.92
CA LYS A 560 -13.61 1.61 25.62
C LYS A 560 -14.88 2.27 25.04
N ASP A 561 -14.75 2.94 23.90
CA ASP A 561 -15.78 3.76 23.26
C ASP A 561 -15.81 3.60 21.72
N ASN A 562 -15.53 2.38 21.26
CA ASN A 562 -15.47 1.99 19.84
C ASN A 562 -14.36 2.74 19.07
N GLY A 563 -13.19 2.91 19.70
CA GLY A 563 -11.98 3.46 19.10
C GLY A 563 -11.99 4.98 18.90
N ILE A 564 -12.78 5.72 19.69
CA ILE A 564 -12.76 7.19 19.70
C ILE A 564 -11.57 7.64 20.54
N ASN A 565 -11.63 7.46 21.86
CA ASN A 565 -10.51 7.73 22.75
C ASN A 565 -9.64 6.47 22.93
N TRP A 566 -8.32 6.66 23.00
CA TRP A 566 -7.36 5.59 23.22
C TRP A 566 -6.60 5.74 24.55
N THR A 567 -6.10 4.63 25.08
CA THR A 567 -5.30 4.61 26.32
C THR A 567 -4.21 3.55 26.22
N MET A 568 -3.00 3.88 26.64
CA MET A 568 -1.91 2.90 26.76
C MET A 568 -2.27 1.77 27.72
N PHE A 569 -1.75 0.57 27.45
CA PHE A 569 -1.51 -0.39 28.54
C PHE A 569 -0.53 0.21 29.55
N GLY A 570 -0.77 0.06 30.85
CA GLY A 570 -0.04 0.78 31.90
C GLY A 570 1.49 0.56 31.96
N GLN A 571 1.96 -0.51 31.32
CA GLN A 571 3.35 -0.89 31.02
C GLN A 571 3.31 -1.73 29.73
N CYS A 572 4.45 -1.97 29.08
CA CYS A 572 4.53 -3.00 28.03
C CYS A 572 4.72 -4.40 28.65
N PRO A 573 4.32 -5.49 27.96
CA PRO A 573 4.71 -6.83 28.35
C PRO A 573 6.25 -7.01 28.22
N PRO A 574 6.87 -7.86 29.03
CA PRO A 574 8.33 -8.06 28.99
C PRO A 574 8.82 -8.52 27.61
N GLY A 575 9.91 -7.92 27.12
CA GLY A 575 10.41 -8.11 25.76
C GLY A 575 9.79 -7.20 24.70
N VAL A 576 8.78 -6.40 25.05
CA VAL A 576 8.22 -5.34 24.19
C VAL A 576 8.68 -3.96 24.66
N GLY A 577 9.14 -3.15 23.72
CA GLY A 577 9.56 -1.78 23.98
C GLY A 577 9.87 -1.05 22.68
N ASN A 578 10.72 -0.03 22.78
CA ASN A 578 10.94 0.91 21.68
C ASN A 578 11.91 0.41 20.58
N GLN A 579 12.34 -0.85 20.65
CA GLN A 579 13.11 -1.55 19.61
C GLN A 579 12.29 -2.68 18.94
N THR A 580 11.00 -2.81 19.29
CA THR A 580 10.13 -3.90 18.80
C THR A 580 9.55 -3.55 17.43
N HIS A 581 10.21 -4.00 16.37
CA HIS A 581 9.79 -3.76 14.97
C HIS A 581 8.53 -4.53 14.54
N LEU A 582 8.15 -5.58 15.27
CA LEU A 582 6.91 -6.34 15.08
C LEU A 582 6.29 -6.59 16.46
N ALA A 583 5.22 -5.87 16.78
CA ALA A 583 4.51 -6.01 18.06
C ALA A 583 3.69 -7.31 18.13
N GLY A 584 3.53 -8.01 17.00
CA GLY A 584 2.89 -9.32 16.95
C GLY A 584 1.37 -9.26 17.18
N THR A 585 0.84 -10.23 17.92
CA THR A 585 -0.61 -10.52 17.98
C THR A 585 -1.18 -10.24 19.36
N ILE A 586 -2.37 -9.64 19.42
CA ILE A 586 -3.10 -9.37 20.66
C ILE A 586 -4.52 -9.97 20.62
N ALA A 587 -4.95 -10.56 21.73
CA ALA A 587 -6.32 -11.07 21.88
C ALA A 587 -6.98 -10.49 23.14
N VAL A 588 -8.22 -10.01 23.01
CA VAL A 588 -9.05 -9.51 24.12
C VAL A 588 -10.16 -10.50 24.46
N ASP A 589 -10.39 -10.74 25.76
CA ASP A 589 -11.46 -11.65 26.18
C ASP A 589 -12.87 -11.13 25.90
N ALA A 590 -13.85 -12.05 25.85
CA ALA A 590 -15.26 -11.75 25.62
C ALA A 590 -15.79 -10.51 26.37
N SER A 591 -15.28 -10.26 27.57
CA SER A 591 -15.73 -9.21 28.48
C SER A 591 -15.02 -7.87 28.32
N GLY A 592 -13.95 -7.81 27.52
CA GLY A 592 -13.10 -6.64 27.35
C GLY A 592 -12.20 -6.34 28.55
N LYS A 593 -11.83 -7.34 29.37
CA LYS A 593 -11.13 -7.13 30.66
C LYS A 593 -9.85 -7.93 30.85
N SER A 594 -9.68 -9.02 30.11
CA SER A 594 -8.45 -9.81 30.11
C SER A 594 -7.82 -9.73 28.74
N PHE A 595 -6.50 -9.62 28.69
CA PHE A 595 -5.73 -9.48 27.45
C PHE A 595 -4.53 -10.42 27.49
N VAL A 596 -4.21 -11.03 26.36
CA VAL A 596 -2.95 -11.76 26.16
C VAL A 596 -2.30 -11.25 24.88
N TRP A 597 -1.00 -11.00 24.96
CA TRP A 597 -0.22 -10.37 23.90
C TRP A 597 1.03 -11.21 23.61
N GLY A 598 1.13 -11.70 22.37
CA GLY A 598 2.29 -12.40 21.84
C GLY A 598 3.05 -11.54 20.83
N SER A 599 3.98 -10.72 21.33
CA SER A 599 4.99 -10.04 20.52
C SER A 599 6.24 -10.89 20.37
N LEU A 600 6.85 -10.91 19.18
CA LEU A 600 8.14 -11.56 18.90
C LEU A 600 9.30 -10.78 19.56
N PRO A 601 9.91 -11.27 20.65
CA PRO A 601 11.05 -10.60 21.27
C PRO A 601 12.34 -11.08 20.59
N THR A 602 13.28 -10.18 20.31
CA THR A 602 14.57 -10.54 19.71
C THR A 602 15.57 -11.11 20.72
N GLU A 603 15.34 -10.94 22.03
CA GLU A 603 16.31 -11.22 23.09
C GLU A 603 15.80 -12.23 24.14
N ALA A 604 16.75 -12.98 24.70
CA ALA A 604 16.53 -13.87 25.84
C ALA A 604 16.53 -13.09 27.17
N PRO A 605 15.73 -13.50 28.17
CA PRO A 605 14.91 -14.72 28.21
C PRO A 605 13.51 -14.55 27.60
N TYR A 606 13.16 -13.39 27.02
CA TYR A 606 11.77 -13.11 26.63
C TYR A 606 11.30 -13.96 25.45
N ASN A 607 12.17 -14.23 24.49
CA ASN A 607 11.92 -15.21 23.42
C ASN A 607 11.71 -16.66 23.93
N GLU A 608 12.14 -16.97 25.16
CA GLU A 608 11.91 -18.23 25.86
C GLU A 608 10.66 -18.21 26.77
N THR A 609 9.82 -17.17 26.71
CA THR A 609 8.59 -17.04 27.52
C THR A 609 7.30 -17.11 26.70
N GLY A 610 6.22 -17.61 27.31
CA GLY A 610 4.88 -17.57 26.72
C GLY A 610 4.28 -16.17 26.63
N PRO A 611 3.28 -15.95 25.76
CA PRO A 611 2.55 -14.68 25.63
C PRO A 611 2.10 -14.12 26.97
N ALA A 612 2.50 -12.89 27.25
CA ALA A 612 2.24 -12.22 28.52
C ALA A 612 0.77 -11.84 28.65
N SER A 613 0.29 -11.81 29.90
CA SER A 613 -1.14 -11.59 30.21
C SER A 613 -1.38 -10.41 31.14
N THR A 614 -2.53 -9.75 31.00
CA THR A 614 -2.96 -8.70 31.94
C THR A 614 -4.47 -8.68 32.14
N GLN A 615 -4.89 -8.25 33.33
CA GLN A 615 -6.29 -8.13 33.79
C GLN A 615 -6.59 -6.78 34.47
N ASP A 616 -5.61 -5.86 34.47
CA ASP A 616 -5.70 -4.52 35.07
C ASP A 616 -5.47 -3.40 34.03
N TYR A 617 -5.60 -3.76 32.75
CA TYR A 617 -5.24 -2.95 31.57
C TYR A 617 -3.75 -2.62 31.52
N GLY A 618 -2.91 -3.64 31.73
CA GLY A 618 -1.47 -3.61 31.49
C GLY A 618 -0.66 -2.90 32.56
N LYS A 619 -1.22 -2.55 33.71
CA LYS A 619 -0.45 -2.02 34.85
C LYS A 619 0.48 -3.09 35.42
N THR A 620 0.07 -4.35 35.33
CA THR A 620 0.94 -5.51 35.51
C THR A 620 0.79 -6.46 34.33
N TRP A 621 1.92 -7.00 33.87
CA TRP A 621 1.99 -8.09 32.90
C TRP A 621 2.57 -9.33 33.57
N VAL A 622 1.81 -10.42 33.52
CA VAL A 622 2.20 -11.70 34.11
C VAL A 622 2.70 -12.62 33.01
N ILE A 623 4.01 -12.94 33.06
CA ILE A 623 4.59 -14.03 32.30
C ILE A 623 3.92 -15.35 32.75
N PRO A 624 3.37 -16.14 31.82
CA PRO A 624 2.56 -17.31 32.16
C PRO A 624 3.34 -18.41 32.88
N LYS A 625 2.79 -18.92 33.98
CA LYS A 625 3.28 -20.17 34.58
C LYS A 625 2.83 -21.36 33.72
N GLY A 626 3.77 -22.22 33.34
CA GLY A 626 3.47 -23.49 32.63
C GLY A 626 3.50 -23.42 31.10
N LEU A 627 3.76 -22.25 30.51
CA LEU A 627 4.03 -22.03 29.09
C LEU A 627 5.32 -21.22 28.95
N THR A 628 6.37 -21.86 28.42
CA THR A 628 7.76 -21.34 28.40
C THR A 628 8.34 -21.39 26.98
N ALA A 629 7.58 -20.84 26.04
CA ALA A 629 7.98 -20.72 24.63
C ALA A 629 7.13 -19.63 23.98
N PHE A 630 7.77 -18.74 23.20
CA PHE A 630 7.05 -17.71 22.47
C PHE A 630 6.15 -18.32 21.39
N THR A 631 4.96 -17.73 21.19
CA THR A 631 4.16 -17.98 19.99
C THR A 631 3.12 -16.88 19.74
N SER A 632 2.86 -16.55 18.47
CA SER A 632 1.67 -15.77 18.06
C SER A 632 0.40 -16.63 18.04
N ASN A 633 0.52 -17.95 18.28
CA ASN A 633 -0.60 -18.89 18.33
C ASN A 633 -1.42 -18.75 19.63
N VAL A 634 -2.14 -17.63 19.79
CA VAL A 634 -3.00 -17.36 20.96
C VAL A 634 -4.38 -16.86 20.55
N ALA A 635 -5.41 -17.24 21.32
CA ALA A 635 -6.72 -16.60 21.27
C ALA A 635 -7.43 -16.60 22.63
N ALA A 636 -8.27 -15.60 22.82
CA ALA A 636 -9.24 -15.47 23.92
C ALA A 636 -10.52 -16.25 23.63
N ASP A 637 -11.17 -16.78 24.66
CA ASP A 637 -12.53 -17.32 24.56
C ASP A 637 -13.54 -16.17 24.40
N ASN A 638 -14.28 -16.18 23.29
CA ASN A 638 -15.27 -15.16 22.95
C ASN A 638 -16.59 -15.27 23.75
N VAL A 639 -16.71 -16.22 24.69
CA VAL A 639 -17.79 -16.24 25.70
C VAL A 639 -17.31 -16.28 27.13
N GLN A 640 -16.41 -17.20 27.48
CA GLN A 640 -15.94 -17.33 28.86
C GLN A 640 -14.73 -16.42 29.12
N ALA A 641 -15.04 -15.24 29.67
CA ALA A 641 -14.06 -14.33 30.26
C ALA A 641 -12.97 -15.06 31.06
N LYS A 642 -11.74 -14.52 31.04
CA LYS A 642 -10.51 -15.10 31.60
C LYS A 642 -10.04 -16.43 31.00
N THR A 643 -10.60 -16.89 29.88
CA THR A 643 -10.16 -18.15 29.25
C THR A 643 -9.34 -17.88 28.00
N PHE A 644 -8.15 -18.48 27.91
CA PHE A 644 -7.22 -18.32 26.78
C PHE A 644 -6.60 -19.66 26.40
N TYR A 645 -6.28 -19.80 25.13
CA TYR A 645 -5.75 -21.04 24.55
C TYR A 645 -4.49 -20.74 23.76
N VAL A 646 -3.48 -21.61 23.90
CA VAL A 646 -2.21 -21.53 23.17
C VAL A 646 -1.82 -22.93 22.67
N VAL A 647 -1.18 -23.01 21.51
CA VAL A 647 -0.49 -24.23 21.05
C VAL A 647 0.89 -23.90 20.49
N ASN A 648 1.90 -24.56 21.05
CA ASN A 648 3.28 -24.50 20.58
C ASN A 648 3.92 -25.89 20.65
N GLU A 649 4.76 -26.23 19.67
CA GLU A 649 5.67 -27.40 19.67
C GLU A 649 5.07 -28.72 20.22
N GLY A 650 3.88 -29.09 19.77
CA GLY A 650 3.28 -30.37 20.18
C GLY A 650 2.62 -30.37 21.55
N ILE A 651 2.39 -29.20 22.14
CA ILE A 651 1.80 -29.06 23.47
C ILE A 651 0.58 -28.14 23.38
N PHE A 652 -0.56 -28.61 23.91
CA PHE A 652 -1.74 -27.78 24.09
C PHE A 652 -1.70 -27.13 25.47
N TYR A 653 -2.09 -25.85 25.54
CA TYR A 653 -2.07 -25.03 26.74
C TYR A 653 -3.42 -24.34 26.92
N ILE A 654 -3.98 -24.41 28.13
CA ILE A 654 -5.16 -23.62 28.52
C ILE A 654 -4.92 -22.83 29.81
N SER A 655 -5.24 -21.54 29.75
CA SER A 655 -5.53 -20.71 30.93
C SER A 655 -7.04 -20.58 31.13
N LYS A 656 -7.46 -20.60 32.41
CA LYS A 656 -8.80 -20.21 32.87
C LYS A 656 -8.74 -19.09 33.92
N ASP A 657 -7.58 -18.45 34.04
CA ASP A 657 -7.25 -17.45 35.05
C ASP A 657 -6.79 -16.13 34.43
N GLY A 658 -7.08 -15.92 33.13
CA GLY A 658 -6.82 -14.71 32.37
C GLY A 658 -5.38 -14.60 31.88
N GLY A 659 -4.82 -15.72 31.41
CA GLY A 659 -3.46 -15.87 30.87
C GLY A 659 -2.35 -16.07 31.92
N VAL A 660 -2.67 -16.01 33.21
CA VAL A 660 -1.70 -16.03 34.33
C VAL A 660 -1.02 -17.39 34.52
N SER A 661 -1.75 -18.49 34.32
CA SER A 661 -1.16 -19.82 34.28
C SER A 661 -1.84 -20.69 33.23
N TYR A 662 -1.02 -21.47 32.53
CA TYR A 662 -1.46 -22.43 31.54
C TYR A 662 -1.23 -23.85 32.06
N LYS A 663 -2.30 -24.65 32.06
CA LYS A 663 -2.16 -26.10 32.18
C LYS A 663 -1.78 -26.65 30.82
N SER A 664 -0.52 -27.06 30.70
CA SER A 664 -0.03 -27.77 29.53
C SER A 664 -0.52 -29.21 29.50
N SER A 665 -0.63 -29.78 28.32
CA SER A 665 -0.76 -31.21 28.11
C SER A 665 -0.12 -31.56 26.76
N PRO A 666 0.80 -32.55 26.70
CA PRO A 666 1.34 -33.03 25.44
C PRO A 666 0.19 -33.43 24.53
N ALA A 667 0.23 -32.98 23.28
CA ALA A 667 -0.82 -33.18 22.30
C ALA A 667 -1.25 -34.65 22.20
N SER A 668 -0.26 -35.55 22.14
CA SER A 668 -0.45 -37.00 22.13
C SER A 668 -1.22 -37.59 23.33
N LYS A 669 -1.31 -36.87 24.47
CA LYS A 669 -2.10 -37.27 25.65
C LYS A 669 -3.52 -36.74 25.64
N THR A 670 -3.82 -35.67 24.89
CA THR A 670 -5.18 -35.14 24.72
C THR A 670 -5.85 -35.63 23.43
N GLY A 671 -5.10 -36.34 22.57
CA GLY A 671 -5.55 -36.93 21.30
C GLY A 671 -4.97 -36.23 20.06
N LEU A 672 -4.44 -35.02 20.21
CA LEU A 672 -3.80 -34.22 19.16
C LEU A 672 -2.51 -34.90 18.59
N PRO A 673 -2.02 -34.48 17.42
CA PRO A 673 -0.76 -34.95 16.83
C PRO A 673 0.44 -34.48 17.65
N ALA A 674 1.51 -35.28 17.69
CA ALA A 674 2.71 -34.97 18.46
C ALA A 674 3.38 -33.62 18.09
N ASP A 675 3.19 -33.14 16.86
CA ASP A 675 3.86 -31.94 16.30
C ASP A 675 2.87 -30.78 16.05
N ALA A 676 1.94 -30.57 16.98
CA ALA A 676 0.91 -29.53 16.91
C ALA A 676 1.45 -28.08 17.07
N GLY A 677 1.19 -27.20 16.10
CA GLY A 677 1.32 -25.75 16.21
C GLY A 677 0.43 -25.01 15.22
N ALA A 678 -0.45 -24.12 15.70
CA ALA A 678 -1.20 -23.11 14.94
C ALA A 678 -2.08 -22.25 15.87
N VAL A 679 -2.54 -21.08 15.40
CA VAL A 679 -3.41 -20.16 16.15
C VAL A 679 -4.68 -20.88 16.62
N PRO A 680 -4.93 -20.98 17.94
CA PRO A 680 -6.16 -21.53 18.50
C PRO A 680 -7.32 -20.55 18.31
N VAL A 681 -8.54 -21.05 18.39
CA VAL A 681 -9.71 -20.23 18.03
C VAL A 681 -10.98 -20.66 18.78
N THR A 682 -11.88 -19.72 19.04
CA THR A 682 -12.93 -19.83 20.06
C THR A 682 -14.30 -19.33 19.57
N SER A 683 -15.40 -19.94 20.03
CA SER A 683 -16.75 -19.64 19.51
C SER A 683 -17.33 -18.38 20.14
N PHE A 684 -17.92 -17.49 19.33
CA PHE A 684 -18.53 -16.22 19.77
C PHE A 684 -19.73 -16.35 20.71
N ASP A 685 -20.17 -17.58 20.95
CA ASP A 685 -21.43 -17.97 21.52
C ASP A 685 -21.37 -19.33 22.28
N LYS A 686 -20.17 -19.88 22.46
CA LYS A 686 -19.93 -21.10 23.25
C LYS A 686 -18.54 -21.14 23.90
N ALA A 687 -18.54 -21.15 25.23
CA ALA A 687 -17.37 -21.32 26.07
C ALA A 687 -16.73 -22.71 25.93
N GLY A 688 -15.40 -22.78 25.92
CA GLY A 688 -14.65 -24.04 25.97
C GLY A 688 -14.64 -24.85 24.69
N GLU A 689 -15.20 -24.29 23.63
CA GLU A 689 -15.18 -24.86 22.30
C GLU A 689 -13.99 -24.25 21.56
N ILE A 690 -13.02 -25.11 21.20
CA ILE A 690 -11.70 -24.71 20.69
C ILE A 690 -11.32 -25.58 19.49
N TRP A 691 -10.63 -24.96 18.52
CA TRP A 691 -10.20 -25.60 17.29
C TRP A 691 -8.76 -25.24 16.93
N LEU A 692 -8.09 -26.16 16.22
CA LEU A 692 -6.66 -26.09 15.93
C LEU A 692 -6.35 -26.56 14.50
N PRO A 693 -5.89 -25.65 13.62
CA PRO A 693 -5.58 -25.95 12.22
C PRO A 693 -4.11 -26.36 12.05
N LEU A 694 -3.78 -27.61 12.37
CA LEU A 694 -2.41 -28.08 12.62
C LEU A 694 -1.63 -28.51 11.37
N GLY A 695 -1.56 -27.64 10.37
CA GLY A 695 -0.85 -27.88 9.11
C GLY A 695 -1.24 -29.23 8.49
N LYS A 696 -0.23 -30.02 8.08
CA LYS A 696 -0.42 -31.36 7.47
C LYS A 696 -1.12 -32.37 8.37
N SER A 697 -1.13 -32.14 9.68
CA SER A 697 -1.84 -32.96 10.66
C SER A 697 -3.35 -32.66 10.69
N GLY A 698 -3.79 -31.61 10.00
CA GLY A 698 -5.19 -31.25 9.75
C GLY A 698 -5.85 -30.48 10.88
N LEU A 699 -7.17 -30.32 10.75
CA LEU A 699 -7.97 -29.60 11.74
C LEU A 699 -8.39 -30.51 12.90
N TRP A 700 -8.37 -29.94 14.10
CA TRP A 700 -8.76 -30.60 15.34
C TRP A 700 -9.76 -29.76 16.12
N HIS A 701 -10.59 -30.41 16.92
CA HIS A 701 -11.68 -29.80 17.68
C HIS A 701 -11.83 -30.40 19.07
N SER A 702 -12.00 -29.53 20.06
CA SER A 702 -12.39 -29.82 21.44
C SER A 702 -13.72 -29.13 21.75
N THR A 703 -14.66 -29.85 22.36
CA THR A 703 -15.85 -29.25 23.00
C THR A 703 -15.70 -29.06 24.51
N ASN A 704 -14.50 -29.22 25.05
CA ASN A 704 -14.27 -29.40 26.48
C ASN A 704 -12.95 -28.78 26.95
N PHE A 705 -12.70 -27.53 26.57
CA PHE A 705 -11.56 -26.74 27.07
C PHE A 705 -10.20 -27.38 26.77
N GLY A 706 -10.10 -28.09 25.64
CA GLY A 706 -8.90 -28.73 25.13
C GLY A 706 -8.45 -29.96 25.93
N SER A 707 -9.31 -30.48 26.81
CA SER A 707 -9.01 -31.69 27.59
C SER A 707 -9.07 -32.97 26.76
N SER A 708 -9.87 -33.01 25.69
CA SER A 708 -9.78 -34.05 24.65
C SER A 708 -10.04 -33.49 23.27
N TRP A 709 -9.23 -33.89 22.30
CA TRP A 709 -9.34 -33.43 20.91
C TRP A 709 -9.73 -34.54 19.97
N SER A 710 -10.75 -34.27 19.17
CA SER A 710 -11.11 -35.07 18.01
C SER A 710 -10.44 -34.50 16.77
N ARG A 711 -9.83 -35.35 15.94
CA ARG A 711 -9.44 -34.94 14.60
C ARG A 711 -10.71 -34.81 13.77
N ILE A 712 -10.87 -33.68 13.12
CA ILE A 712 -12.05 -33.41 12.34
C ILE A 712 -11.72 -33.20 10.86
N GLY A 713 -12.71 -33.45 10.01
CA GLY A 713 -12.45 -33.68 8.59
C GLY A 713 -11.57 -34.92 8.34
N PRO A 714 -11.12 -35.15 7.10
CA PRO A 714 -10.55 -36.42 6.66
C PRO A 714 -9.04 -36.52 6.84
N LYS A 715 -8.52 -37.75 6.80
CA LYS A 715 -7.15 -38.12 7.19
C LYS A 715 -6.01 -37.35 6.50
N GLY A 716 -6.23 -36.75 5.32
CA GLY A 716 -5.25 -35.91 4.63
C GLY A 716 -5.53 -34.39 4.63
N LEU A 717 -6.59 -33.92 5.29
CA LEU A 717 -6.89 -32.50 5.49
C LEU A 717 -5.65 -31.73 5.96
N VAL A 718 -5.35 -30.59 5.34
CA VAL A 718 -4.26 -29.68 5.74
C VAL A 718 -4.84 -28.28 6.01
N ALA A 719 -5.02 -27.91 7.27
CA ALA A 719 -5.55 -26.60 7.68
C ALA A 719 -4.43 -25.75 8.28
N THR A 720 -4.44 -24.42 8.14
CA THR A 720 -3.32 -23.55 8.60
C THR A 720 -3.76 -22.45 9.58
N TYR A 721 -4.96 -21.89 9.41
CA TYR A 721 -5.61 -20.90 10.28
C TYR A 721 -7.11 -21.31 10.49
N PHE A 722 -7.94 -20.63 11.33
CA PHE A 722 -9.35 -21.05 11.64
C PHE A 722 -10.27 -19.95 12.31
N THR A 723 -11.63 -20.08 12.34
CA THR A 723 -12.64 -19.35 13.22
C THR A 723 -14.08 -19.98 13.23
N LEU A 724 -15.12 -19.42 13.92
CA LEU A 724 -16.35 -20.15 14.48
C LEU A 724 -17.84 -19.59 14.40
N GLY A 725 -18.87 -20.43 14.04
CA GLY A 725 -20.39 -20.22 13.89
C GLY A 725 -21.27 -21.58 13.87
N LYS A 726 -22.70 -21.85 13.68
CA LYS A 726 -23.89 -23.05 13.73
C LYS A 726 -24.49 -24.13 12.65
N SER A 727 -25.05 -25.41 12.79
CA SER A 727 -25.13 -26.72 13.62
C SER A 727 -25.67 -28.05 12.88
N ALA A 728 -24.92 -28.95 12.14
CA ALA A 728 -25.30 -30.31 11.52
C ALA A 728 -24.18 -31.20 10.75
N PRO A 729 -24.38 -32.52 10.35
CA PRO A 729 -23.32 -33.52 9.92
C PRO A 729 -22.78 -33.74 8.43
N GLY A 730 -21.53 -34.26 8.18
CA GLY A 730 -20.91 -34.73 6.88
C GLY A 730 -19.37 -35.19 6.83
N ARG A 731 -18.75 -35.57 5.66
CA ARG A 731 -17.31 -36.04 5.50
C ARG A 731 -16.59 -35.62 4.17
N LEU A 732 -15.24 -35.49 4.12
CA LEU A 732 -14.47 -34.80 3.02
C LEU A 732 -13.24 -35.55 2.41
N PRO A 733 -12.52 -34.96 1.42
CA PRO A 733 -11.11 -35.18 1.05
C PRO A 733 -10.10 -34.07 1.48
N ALA A 734 -8.87 -34.11 0.95
CA ALA A 734 -7.66 -33.44 1.44
C ALA A 734 -7.12 -32.32 0.52
N ASP A 735 -6.55 -31.25 1.09
CA ASP A 735 -5.53 -30.31 0.55
C ASP A 735 -5.33 -29.12 1.53
N ALA A 736 -4.51 -28.11 1.19
CA ALA A 736 -3.85 -27.17 2.11
C ALA A 736 -4.26 -25.68 2.05
N GLY A 737 -4.18 -24.98 3.20
CA GLY A 737 -3.86 -23.54 3.27
C GLY A 737 -4.83 -22.58 3.99
N ALA A 738 -5.95 -23.06 4.54
CA ALA A 738 -7.10 -22.20 4.86
C ALA A 738 -6.95 -21.13 5.96
N VAL A 739 -7.62 -19.97 5.75
CA VAL A 739 -8.22 -19.11 6.80
C VAL A 739 -9.76 -19.25 6.83
N PRO A 740 -10.30 -20.20 7.61
CA PRO A 740 -11.72 -20.37 7.89
C PRO A 740 -12.40 -19.14 8.51
N VAL A 741 -13.60 -18.83 8.02
CA VAL A 741 -14.43 -17.69 8.47
C VAL A 741 -15.88 -18.11 8.71
N THR A 742 -16.59 -17.41 9.61
CA THR A 742 -17.77 -17.96 10.28
C THR A 742 -18.85 -16.99 10.72
N SER A 743 -19.98 -17.61 11.04
CA SER A 743 -21.26 -17.00 11.37
C SER A 743 -21.18 -16.22 12.68
N PHE A 744 -21.12 -14.90 12.56
CA PHE A 744 -21.38 -13.96 13.66
C PHE A 744 -22.83 -14.04 14.20
N ASP A 745 -23.70 -14.84 13.57
CA ASP A 745 -25.12 -15.00 13.91
C ASP A 745 -25.47 -16.30 14.70
N LYS A 746 -24.58 -17.31 14.80
CA LYS A 746 -24.97 -18.67 15.27
C LYS A 746 -23.74 -19.57 15.67
N ALA A 747 -23.79 -20.56 16.63
CA ALA A 747 -22.74 -21.60 17.03
C ALA A 747 -22.78 -23.10 16.49
N GLY A 748 -21.73 -23.67 15.82
CA GLY A 748 -21.59 -24.85 14.83
C GLY A 748 -21.03 -24.75 13.29
N GLU A 749 -21.68 -24.00 12.33
CA GLU A 749 -21.40 -23.35 11.00
C GLU A 749 -19.98 -22.79 10.87
N ILE A 750 -19.12 -23.52 10.18
CA ILE A 750 -17.77 -23.09 9.90
C ILE A 750 -17.44 -23.35 8.45
N TRP A 751 -16.74 -22.44 7.78
CA TRP A 751 -16.28 -22.62 6.41
C TRP A 751 -14.76 -22.66 6.35
N LEU A 752 -14.14 -23.77 5.90
CA LEU A 752 -12.70 -23.85 5.62
C LEU A 752 -12.40 -23.59 4.13
N PRO A 753 -11.68 -22.51 3.75
CA PRO A 753 -11.15 -22.33 2.40
C PRO A 753 -9.81 -23.06 2.21
N LEU A 754 -9.83 -24.38 2.01
CA LEU A 754 -8.61 -25.22 2.00
C LEU A 754 -7.84 -25.20 0.68
N GLY A 755 -7.55 -24.01 0.15
CA GLY A 755 -6.81 -23.85 -1.09
C GLY A 755 -7.42 -24.71 -2.19
N LYS A 756 -6.60 -25.59 -2.79
CA LYS A 756 -7.01 -26.49 -3.88
C LYS A 756 -8.06 -27.55 -3.50
N SER A 757 -8.27 -27.82 -2.21
CA SER A 757 -9.40 -28.65 -1.75
C SER A 757 -10.76 -27.95 -1.90
N GLY A 758 -10.77 -26.62 -1.90
CA GLY A 758 -11.95 -25.76 -1.98
C GLY A 758 -12.58 -25.43 -0.62
N LEU A 759 -13.86 -25.06 -0.65
CA LEU A 759 -14.59 -24.57 0.51
C LEU A 759 -15.36 -25.70 1.21
N TRP A 760 -15.28 -25.74 2.54
CA TRP A 760 -15.82 -26.82 3.34
C TRP A 760 -16.66 -26.28 4.48
N HIS A 761 -17.95 -26.56 4.44
CA HIS A 761 -18.90 -26.07 5.43
C HIS A 761 -19.17 -27.17 6.46
N SER A 762 -18.62 -27.05 7.66
CA SER A 762 -19.23 -27.70 8.81
C SER A 762 -20.50 -26.95 9.10
N THR A 763 -21.53 -27.68 9.51
CA THR A 763 -22.49 -27.07 10.41
C THR A 763 -22.26 -27.56 11.83
N ASN A 764 -21.80 -28.77 12.19
CA ASN A 764 -21.77 -29.24 13.60
C ASN A 764 -20.44 -29.04 14.34
N PHE A 765 -20.03 -27.79 14.56
CA PHE A 765 -18.86 -27.46 15.39
C PHE A 765 -17.57 -28.06 14.81
N GLY A 766 -17.51 -28.18 13.49
CA GLY A 766 -16.43 -28.90 12.83
C GLY A 766 -16.39 -30.40 13.11
N SER A 767 -17.24 -30.98 13.98
CA SER A 767 -17.28 -32.43 14.26
C SER A 767 -17.48 -33.28 12.99
N SER A 768 -17.88 -32.62 11.90
CA SER A 768 -18.06 -33.15 10.57
C SER A 768 -18.17 -31.97 9.58
N TRP A 769 -18.23 -32.21 8.26
CA TRP A 769 -18.15 -31.15 7.23
C TRP A 769 -18.84 -31.56 5.92
N SER A 770 -19.18 -30.62 5.03
CA SER A 770 -19.68 -30.89 3.67
C SER A 770 -18.90 -30.08 2.64
N ARG A 771 -18.65 -30.61 1.42
CA ARG A 771 -18.07 -29.77 0.36
C ARG A 771 -19.10 -28.78 -0.10
N ILE A 772 -18.67 -27.53 -0.24
CA ILE A 772 -19.49 -26.45 -0.74
C ILE A 772 -18.82 -25.86 -1.98
N GLY A 773 -19.68 -25.51 -2.94
CA GLY A 773 -19.31 -25.08 -4.28
C GLY A 773 -18.82 -26.18 -5.23
N PRO A 774 -18.76 -25.84 -6.54
CA PRO A 774 -18.43 -26.73 -7.64
C PRO A 774 -17.08 -27.45 -7.53
N LYS A 775 -16.96 -28.61 -8.20
CA LYS A 775 -15.72 -29.40 -8.30
C LYS A 775 -14.60 -28.56 -8.92
N GLY A 776 -13.46 -28.49 -8.23
CA GLY A 776 -12.32 -27.67 -8.66
C GLY A 776 -12.38 -26.22 -8.17
N LEU A 777 -13.36 -25.84 -7.33
CA LEU A 777 -13.27 -24.61 -6.54
C LEU A 777 -11.99 -24.64 -5.69
N VAL A 778 -11.17 -23.59 -5.81
CA VAL A 778 -9.97 -23.28 -5.04
C VAL A 778 -10.29 -22.09 -4.13
N ALA A 779 -9.91 -22.14 -2.86
CA ALA A 779 -10.30 -21.12 -1.90
C ALA A 779 -9.07 -20.55 -1.18
N THR A 780 -8.69 -19.30 -1.47
CA THR A 780 -7.45 -18.68 -0.96
C THR A 780 -7.75 -17.82 0.27
N TYR A 781 -8.59 -16.80 0.10
CA TYR A 781 -9.14 -16.02 1.21
C TYR A 781 -10.66 -16.16 1.22
N PHE A 782 -11.25 -16.10 2.41
CA PHE A 782 -12.68 -16.21 2.61
C PHE A 782 -13.12 -15.19 3.65
N THR A 783 -14.39 -14.77 3.61
CA THR A 783 -15.00 -13.95 4.67
C THR A 783 -16.52 -14.03 4.59
N LEU A 784 -17.21 -13.60 5.64
CA LEU A 784 -18.68 -13.53 5.67
C LEU A 784 -19.16 -12.10 5.81
N GLY A 785 -20.20 -11.75 5.04
CA GLY A 785 -20.98 -10.55 5.22
C GLY A 785 -22.43 -10.88 5.56
N LYS A 786 -23.23 -9.83 5.78
CA LYS A 786 -24.66 -9.91 6.11
C LYS A 786 -25.44 -10.81 5.15
N SER A 787 -26.44 -11.51 5.68
CA SER A 787 -27.36 -12.34 4.89
C SER A 787 -28.13 -11.56 3.82
N ALA A 788 -28.45 -12.23 2.71
CA ALA A 788 -29.30 -11.67 1.67
C ALA A 788 -30.74 -11.44 2.17
N PRO A 789 -31.48 -10.44 1.66
CA PRO A 789 -32.86 -10.17 2.06
C PRO A 789 -33.75 -11.43 1.97
N GLY A 790 -34.36 -11.82 3.09
CA GLY A 790 -35.18 -13.03 3.18
C GLY A 790 -34.41 -14.36 3.29
N ARG A 791 -33.09 -14.33 3.52
CA ARG A 791 -32.26 -15.51 3.82
C ARG A 791 -31.77 -15.50 5.27
N SER A 792 -31.59 -16.69 5.84
CA SER A 792 -31.02 -16.95 7.17
C SER A 792 -29.54 -17.35 7.15
N ASN A 793 -28.91 -17.30 5.98
CA ASN A 793 -27.52 -17.68 5.76
C ASN A 793 -26.72 -16.42 5.46
N PRO A 794 -25.53 -16.23 6.06
CA PRO A 794 -24.67 -15.09 5.74
C PRO A 794 -24.25 -15.12 4.26
N ALA A 795 -23.94 -13.96 3.70
CA ALA A 795 -23.33 -13.89 2.37
C ALA A 795 -21.89 -14.39 2.47
N LEU A 796 -21.56 -15.41 1.69
CA LEU A 796 -20.22 -15.98 1.62
C LEU A 796 -19.40 -15.18 0.62
N PHE A 797 -18.19 -14.74 0.96
CA PHE A 797 -17.27 -14.06 0.04
C PHE A 797 -15.96 -14.83 -0.07
N LEU A 798 -15.47 -15.03 -1.30
CA LEU A 798 -14.31 -15.87 -1.59
C LEU A 798 -13.37 -15.19 -2.58
N TRP A 799 -12.11 -15.00 -2.21
CA TRP A 799 -11.02 -14.79 -3.17
C TRP A 799 -10.40 -16.15 -3.51
N GLY A 800 -10.46 -16.56 -4.78
CA GLY A 800 -10.05 -17.91 -5.20
C GLY A 800 -10.51 -18.24 -6.62
N LYS A 801 -10.83 -19.50 -6.89
CA LYS A 801 -11.34 -19.98 -8.20
C LYS A 801 -12.60 -20.79 -7.94
N ILE A 802 -13.61 -20.75 -8.82
CA ILE A 802 -14.79 -21.65 -8.73
C ILE A 802 -14.70 -22.87 -9.65
N SER A 803 -13.63 -23.02 -10.42
CA SER A 803 -13.36 -24.23 -11.22
C SER A 803 -11.86 -24.39 -11.45
N ALA A 804 -11.42 -25.62 -11.77
CA ALA A 804 -9.99 -25.94 -11.87
C ALA A 804 -9.25 -25.18 -12.98
N GLY A 805 -9.95 -24.74 -14.03
CA GLY A 805 -9.43 -23.88 -15.10
C GLY A 805 -9.98 -22.45 -15.07
N GLY A 806 -10.58 -22.01 -13.96
CA GLY A 806 -11.12 -20.67 -13.81
C GLY A 806 -10.06 -19.61 -13.48
N PRO A 807 -10.38 -18.31 -13.61
CA PRO A 807 -9.54 -17.22 -13.14
C PRO A 807 -9.48 -17.21 -11.60
N THR A 808 -8.41 -16.63 -11.06
CA THR A 808 -8.40 -16.15 -9.67
C THR A 808 -9.26 -14.88 -9.61
N ALA A 809 -10.24 -14.83 -8.71
CA ALA A 809 -11.25 -13.78 -8.67
C ALA A 809 -11.98 -13.72 -7.32
N LEU A 810 -12.73 -12.64 -7.11
CA LEU A 810 -13.64 -12.48 -5.98
C LEU A 810 -15.05 -12.99 -6.36
N PHE A 811 -15.64 -13.83 -5.50
CA PHE A 811 -16.96 -14.41 -5.69
C PHE A 811 -17.84 -14.22 -4.44
N ARG A 812 -19.17 -14.16 -4.63
CA ARG A 812 -20.17 -14.17 -3.56
C ARG A 812 -21.09 -15.38 -3.69
N SER A 813 -21.64 -15.86 -2.58
CA SER A 813 -22.80 -16.75 -2.55
C SER A 813 -23.83 -16.37 -1.48
N ASP A 814 -25.11 -16.48 -1.84
CA ASP A 814 -26.28 -16.18 -0.98
C ASP A 814 -27.03 -17.44 -0.54
N ASP A 815 -26.66 -18.60 -1.09
CA ASP A 815 -27.35 -19.89 -0.92
C ASP A 815 -26.51 -20.90 -0.11
N ALA A 816 -25.63 -20.39 0.75
CA ALA A 816 -24.59 -21.13 1.46
C ALA A 816 -23.61 -21.87 0.53
N GLY A 817 -23.32 -21.31 -0.64
CA GLY A 817 -22.23 -21.75 -1.53
C GLY A 817 -22.61 -22.86 -2.52
N VAL A 818 -23.90 -23.07 -2.77
CA VAL A 818 -24.39 -23.98 -3.81
C VAL A 818 -24.13 -23.38 -5.19
N THR A 819 -24.45 -22.10 -5.38
CA THR A 819 -24.05 -21.32 -6.56
C THR A 819 -23.25 -20.08 -6.18
N TRP A 820 -22.44 -19.58 -7.11
CA TRP A 820 -21.51 -18.47 -6.90
C TRP A 820 -21.65 -17.46 -8.04
N ALA A 821 -21.77 -16.18 -7.70
CA ALA A 821 -21.65 -15.07 -8.63
C ALA A 821 -20.24 -14.49 -8.53
N ARG A 822 -19.64 -14.06 -9.65
CA ARG A 822 -18.38 -13.29 -9.62
C ARG A 822 -18.72 -11.87 -9.17
N VAL A 823 -17.92 -11.31 -8.28
CA VAL A 823 -18.09 -9.95 -7.73
C VAL A 823 -17.23 -8.97 -8.50
N ASN A 824 -15.98 -9.36 -8.79
CA ASN A 824 -15.07 -8.59 -9.63
C ASN A 824 -15.11 -9.05 -11.09
N ASP A 825 -14.30 -8.41 -11.92
CA ASP A 825 -14.06 -8.77 -13.31
C ASP A 825 -12.53 -8.78 -13.56
N ASP A 826 -12.12 -8.82 -14.82
CA ASP A 826 -10.70 -8.90 -15.20
C ASP A 826 -10.01 -7.51 -15.18
N THR A 827 -10.74 -6.42 -14.91
CA THR A 827 -10.21 -5.06 -14.72
C THR A 827 -10.14 -4.61 -13.25
N HIS A 828 -10.64 -5.44 -12.32
CA HIS A 828 -10.72 -5.15 -10.88
C HIS A 828 -10.03 -6.26 -10.06
N GLN A 829 -8.73 -6.44 -10.27
CA GLN A 829 -7.87 -7.49 -9.70
C GLN A 829 -6.86 -6.97 -8.66
N TYR A 830 -6.34 -5.75 -8.84
CA TYR A 830 -5.51 -4.99 -7.88
C TYR A 830 -4.18 -5.63 -7.46
N GLY A 831 -3.65 -6.61 -8.20
CA GLY A 831 -2.52 -7.44 -7.76
C GLY A 831 -2.90 -8.48 -6.70
N GLY A 832 -4.20 -8.67 -6.44
CA GLY A 832 -4.71 -9.59 -5.44
C GLY A 832 -4.87 -9.00 -4.03
N ALA A 833 -5.80 -9.59 -3.28
CA ALA A 833 -6.04 -9.26 -1.88
C ALA A 833 -4.93 -9.84 -0.97
N SER A 834 -4.48 -9.07 0.02
CA SER A 834 -3.79 -9.60 1.21
C SER A 834 -4.78 -10.06 2.29
N ILE A 835 -5.96 -9.42 2.34
CA ILE A 835 -7.04 -9.69 3.31
C ILE A 835 -8.40 -9.34 2.70
N ILE A 836 -9.47 -10.07 3.06
CA ILE A 836 -10.86 -9.68 2.76
C ILE A 836 -11.74 -9.73 4.01
N GLN A 837 -12.64 -8.75 4.16
CA GLN A 837 -13.54 -8.62 5.30
C GLN A 837 -14.96 -8.29 4.82
N GLY A 838 -15.94 -9.15 5.08
CA GLY A 838 -17.35 -8.85 4.79
C GLY A 838 -17.94 -7.88 5.80
N ASP A 839 -18.93 -7.08 5.40
CA ASP A 839 -19.65 -6.22 6.37
C ASP A 839 -20.83 -7.00 7.00
N PRO A 840 -20.88 -7.20 8.33
CA PRO A 840 -21.99 -7.89 8.99
C PRO A 840 -23.31 -7.09 8.98
N ARG A 841 -23.29 -5.81 8.60
CA ARG A 841 -24.45 -4.89 8.63
C ARG A 841 -24.93 -4.48 7.23
N VAL A 842 -24.11 -4.63 6.19
CA VAL A 842 -24.47 -4.28 4.79
C VAL A 842 -24.41 -5.53 3.90
N TYR A 843 -25.56 -5.94 3.35
CA TYR A 843 -25.62 -7.08 2.42
C TYR A 843 -24.93 -6.73 1.10
N GLY A 844 -24.13 -7.66 0.59
CA GLY A 844 -23.38 -7.50 -0.65
C GLY A 844 -22.05 -6.77 -0.50
N ARG A 845 -21.75 -6.17 0.67
CA ARG A 845 -20.51 -5.44 0.92
C ARG A 845 -19.37 -6.35 1.38
N VAL A 846 -18.23 -6.19 0.73
CA VAL A 846 -16.94 -6.76 1.16
C VAL A 846 -15.84 -5.73 0.97
N TYR A 847 -14.98 -5.58 1.98
CA TYR A 847 -13.74 -4.82 1.98
C TYR A 847 -12.59 -5.76 1.56
N ILE A 848 -11.65 -5.22 0.80
CA ILE A 848 -10.50 -5.91 0.21
C ILE A 848 -9.29 -5.05 0.57
N GLY A 849 -8.31 -5.62 1.28
CA GLY A 849 -7.02 -4.98 1.53
C GLY A 849 -5.97 -5.52 0.58
N MET A 850 -5.05 -4.65 0.13
CA MET A 850 -3.96 -5.00 -0.77
C MET A 850 -2.63 -4.41 -0.27
N PHE A 851 -1.51 -4.86 -0.86
CA PHE A 851 -0.23 -4.19 -0.73
C PHE A 851 -0.02 -3.26 -1.94
N GLY A 852 -0.11 -1.93 -1.73
CA GLY A 852 0.10 -0.93 -2.78
C GLY A 852 -1.17 -0.39 -3.47
N ARG A 853 -2.36 -0.84 -3.05
CA ARG A 853 -3.65 -0.31 -3.53
C ARG A 853 -4.64 0.08 -2.43
N GLY A 854 -4.16 0.12 -1.18
CA GLY A 854 -4.98 0.42 -0.01
C GLY A 854 -6.17 -0.53 0.15
N ILE A 855 -7.33 0.04 0.47
CA ILE A 855 -8.55 -0.71 0.75
C ILE A 855 -9.60 -0.38 -0.31
N VAL A 856 -10.11 -1.40 -1.01
CA VAL A 856 -11.25 -1.29 -1.92
C VAL A 856 -12.47 -1.98 -1.30
N TYR A 857 -13.66 -1.41 -1.45
CA TYR A 857 -14.92 -2.09 -1.16
C TYR A 857 -15.75 -2.29 -2.44
N ALA A 858 -16.45 -3.42 -2.49
CA ALA A 858 -17.43 -3.74 -3.51
C ALA A 858 -18.83 -3.67 -2.91
N ASP A 859 -19.74 -2.92 -3.55
CA ASP A 859 -21.17 -2.87 -3.23
C ASP A 859 -22.02 -3.38 -4.41
N ILE A 860 -23.19 -3.94 -4.14
CA ILE A 860 -24.17 -4.28 -5.20
C ILE A 860 -24.71 -2.97 -5.82
N ALA A 861 -24.58 -2.81 -7.14
CA ALA A 861 -25.02 -1.61 -7.83
C ALA A 861 -26.55 -1.41 -7.72
N GLY A 862 -26.99 -0.15 -7.58
CA GLY A 862 -28.39 0.21 -7.35
C GLY A 862 -28.87 -0.04 -5.91
N HIS A 863 -28.37 -1.07 -5.22
CA HIS A 863 -28.53 -1.24 -3.78
C HIS A 863 -27.53 -0.36 -3.02
N GLY A 864 -27.78 0.96 -3.02
CA GLY A 864 -27.00 1.93 -2.26
C GLY A 864 -27.06 1.65 -0.75
N GLY A 865 -26.13 0.83 -0.26
CA GLY A 865 -25.87 0.61 1.16
C GLY A 865 -25.39 1.90 1.79
N LYS A 866 -26.33 2.70 2.31
CA LYS A 866 -26.02 3.92 3.07
C LYS A 866 -24.97 3.59 4.11
N ASN A 867 -23.92 4.41 4.20
CA ASN A 867 -23.00 4.39 5.34
C ASN A 867 -23.82 4.34 6.63
N VAL A 868 -23.55 3.38 7.50
CA VAL A 868 -24.23 3.31 8.80
C VAL A 868 -23.84 4.61 9.51
N PRO A 869 -24.80 5.51 9.87
CA PRO A 869 -24.43 6.85 10.31
C PRO A 869 -23.68 6.81 11.64
N GLY A 870 -22.36 6.94 11.58
CA GLY A 870 -21.55 7.23 12.75
C GLY A 870 -21.96 8.59 13.30
N THR A 871 -22.26 8.67 14.60
CA THR A 871 -22.38 9.96 15.27
C THR A 871 -21.03 10.66 15.21
N ILE A 872 -20.98 11.77 14.48
CA ILE A 872 -19.78 12.60 14.34
C ILE A 872 -19.52 13.27 15.70
N GLY A 873 -18.65 12.67 16.50
CA GLY A 873 -18.01 13.35 17.61
C GLY A 873 -17.07 14.43 17.06
N ILE A 874 -17.14 15.62 17.64
CA ILE A 874 -16.31 16.79 17.32
C ILE A 874 -15.16 16.83 18.32
#